data_AF-A0A669D0I6-F1
#
_entry.id   AF-A0A669D0I6-F1
#
_cell.length_a   1.000
_cell.length_b   1.000
_cell.length_c   1.000
_cell.angle_alpha   90.00
_cell.angle_beta   90.00
_cell.angle_gamma   90.00
#
_symmetry.space_group_name_H-M   'P 1'
#
loop_
_entity.id
_entity.type
_entity.pdbx_description
1 polymer ?
#
loop_
_entity_poly.entity_id
_entity_poly.type
_entity_poly.pdbx_seq_one_letter_code
_entity_poly.pdbx_strand_id
1 'polypeptide(L)'
;MDARVALLLSWTVFVLLTAELNWIDAAKVYTNTWAVQINGGPGEADRIAREHGFINHGHVFGDYYHFRHHAVEKRALSGHKRMHIRLQKEPQVLWTEQQVVKKRKKRDVYEDLTDPDFPKQWYLSNPTHQDLNTKAAWAQGYTGRGVVVTILDDGIEKDHPDLISNYDPEASYDVNDGDTDPQPRYTQRNENRHGTRCAGEVAAAANNGVCGVGVAYNAKIGGVRMLDGEVTDVVEAQSLSLNPQHIHIYSASWGPEDDGKSLDGPAKLAKEAFLQGITKGRSGLGSIFVWASGNGGREQDSCNCDGYTNSIYTLSISSTTQSGNVPWYSEPCSSTLATTFSSGNPGEKQIVTTDLRQKCTDSHTGTSASAPLAAGIIALALEAKEDCLIVISVTLRCCLITTTHKTAIRSLSLHIFFSSTVSHSYGYGLLDAGALVALAQNWTSVGPQRQCVNTMLSEPRDIGNKLVFSKSVDACWGRPEHVSSLEHVQARLTLSYNQRGKLAIHLISPLGTRSTLLFPRPNDFSSEGFNDWAFMTTHSWDEDPQGEWTLEIENVAPNGPLKANGVLSQFTLILWGTGPSIVNPSSPDFPRPSNNSCKTFDAQQICIECSPGFSLFLQGCVKLCPPGFTSGQQLLNLSLENWVDLSSVQACLPCNPACLTCSGTGPADCLSCPPHSHLVFTSCLHQNQVQRKSPLTGGLQGDGAQPEGASPAVADHDSKVAEESPGLIVAPSTQFPAVVALLSCAFILAAFVGVFFLLQLRSGGASAWRTKLPSGFSETKGVRVGFGFGFRQGRERKARICYKGIPTVWADEDMIAYESESDSEEVDGHSERTAFIKTQSSI
;
A
#
# COMPACT_ATOMS: atom_id res chain seq x y z
N MET A 1 63.95 -23.69 15.49
CA MET A 1 62.47 -23.65 15.62
C MET A 1 61.97 -22.69 14.57
N ASP A 2 61.03 -23.11 13.72
CA ASP A 2 60.63 -22.31 12.56
C ASP A 2 59.73 -21.12 12.90
N ALA A 3 59.94 -20.01 12.17
CA ALA A 3 59.11 -18.81 12.28
C ALA A 3 57.61 -19.09 12.01
N ARG A 4 57.29 -20.12 11.22
CA ARG A 4 55.90 -20.57 10.99
C ARG A 4 55.22 -21.08 12.26
N VAL A 5 55.97 -21.75 13.14
CA VAL A 5 55.45 -22.25 14.43
C VAL A 5 55.21 -21.08 15.40
N ALA A 6 56.13 -20.11 15.43
CA ALA A 6 55.96 -18.89 16.22
C ALA A 6 54.75 -18.05 15.74
N LEU A 7 54.53 -17.95 14.42
CA LEU A 7 53.38 -17.25 13.86
C LEU A 7 52.06 -17.93 14.25
N LEU A 8 51.96 -19.26 14.08
CA LEU A 8 50.80 -20.05 14.50
C LEU A 8 50.51 -19.89 16.00
N LEU A 9 51.54 -19.96 16.86
CA LEU A 9 51.38 -19.74 18.29
C LEU A 9 50.84 -18.34 18.60
N SER A 10 51.39 -17.29 17.99
CA SER A 10 50.88 -15.91 18.15
C SER A 10 49.43 -15.76 17.69
N TRP A 11 49.03 -16.43 16.62
CA TRP A 11 47.64 -16.41 16.13
C TRP A 11 46.69 -17.15 17.08
N THR A 12 47.07 -18.32 17.61
CA THR A 12 46.27 -19.01 18.64
C THR A 12 46.14 -18.21 19.93
N VAL A 13 47.20 -17.52 20.37
CA VAL A 13 47.14 -16.63 21.54
C VAL A 13 46.25 -15.42 21.28
N PHE A 14 46.27 -14.85 20.07
CA PHE A 14 45.39 -13.74 19.69
C PHE A 14 43.92 -14.17 19.64
N VAL A 15 43.62 -15.34 19.05
CA VAL A 15 42.26 -15.91 19.01
C VAL A 15 41.73 -16.26 20.41
N LEU A 16 42.59 -16.77 21.31
CA LEU A 16 42.21 -17.01 22.71
C LEU A 16 41.94 -15.69 23.46
N LEU A 17 42.73 -14.64 23.22
CA LEU A 17 42.50 -13.31 23.80
C LEU A 17 41.20 -12.67 23.28
N THR A 18 40.86 -12.81 22.00
CA THR A 18 39.57 -12.30 21.48
C THR A 18 38.38 -13.14 21.93
N ALA A 19 38.57 -14.45 22.16
CA ALA A 19 37.54 -15.31 22.76
C ALA A 19 37.25 -14.92 24.23
N GLU A 20 38.28 -14.71 25.06
CA GLU A 20 38.15 -14.23 26.44
C GLU A 20 37.47 -12.85 26.50
N LEU A 21 37.82 -11.92 25.60
CA LEU A 21 37.20 -10.58 25.55
C LEU A 21 35.69 -10.63 25.25
N ASN A 22 35.23 -11.60 24.44
CA ASN A 22 33.81 -11.78 24.14
C ASN A 22 33.01 -12.45 25.29
N TRP A 23 33.66 -12.91 26.37
CA TRP A 23 33.01 -13.48 27.56
C TRP A 23 32.76 -12.47 28.69
N ILE A 24 33.03 -11.18 28.47
CA ILE A 24 32.94 -10.13 29.50
C ILE A 24 31.50 -9.63 29.74
N ASP A 25 30.55 -9.88 28.83
CA ASP A 25 29.17 -9.44 29.05
C ASP A 25 28.44 -10.28 30.12
N ALA A 26 27.62 -9.59 30.92
CA ALA A 26 26.83 -10.13 32.05
C ALA A 26 27.59 -10.69 33.28
N ALA A 27 28.71 -10.07 33.70
CA ALA A 27 29.24 -10.24 35.05
C ALA A 27 28.18 -9.98 36.15
N LYS A 28 27.96 -10.95 37.06
CA LYS A 28 26.91 -10.88 38.10
C LYS A 28 27.30 -9.90 39.21
N VAL A 29 26.49 -8.85 39.39
CA VAL A 29 26.66 -7.88 40.49
C VAL A 29 25.88 -8.32 41.72
N TYR A 30 26.57 -8.78 42.75
CA TYR A 30 26.02 -9.16 44.06
C TYR A 30 25.78 -7.92 44.93
N THR A 31 24.77 -7.97 45.81
CA THR A 31 24.45 -6.92 46.79
C THR A 31 24.85 -7.32 48.21
N ASN A 32 24.80 -6.39 49.17
CA ASN A 32 24.95 -6.72 50.60
C ASN A 32 23.67 -7.25 51.26
N THR A 33 22.75 -7.82 50.47
CA THR A 33 21.49 -8.39 50.97
C THR A 33 21.33 -9.85 50.57
N TRP A 34 20.58 -10.58 51.40
CA TRP A 34 20.28 -12.00 51.27
C TRP A 34 18.77 -12.21 51.37
N ALA A 35 18.24 -13.15 50.60
CA ALA A 35 16.99 -13.79 50.92
C ALA A 35 17.31 -15.05 51.74
N VAL A 36 16.52 -15.33 52.78
CA VAL A 36 16.75 -16.44 53.71
C VAL A 36 15.40 -17.08 54.04
N GLN A 37 15.30 -18.39 53.92
CA GLN A 37 14.10 -19.16 54.31
C GLN A 37 14.32 -19.73 55.72
N ILE A 38 13.48 -19.35 56.68
CA ILE A 38 13.69 -19.62 58.11
C ILE A 38 12.44 -20.27 58.72
N ASN A 39 12.55 -21.53 59.10
CA ASN A 39 11.48 -22.24 59.80
C ASN A 39 11.51 -21.88 61.30
N GLY A 40 10.45 -21.23 61.79
CA GLY A 40 10.37 -20.68 63.15
C GLY A 40 9.72 -19.29 63.25
N GLY A 41 9.46 -18.63 62.12
CA GLY A 41 8.74 -17.36 62.08
C GLY A 41 9.59 -16.12 62.39
N PRO A 42 8.96 -14.92 62.51
CA PRO A 42 9.70 -13.65 62.53
C PRO A 42 10.66 -13.49 63.71
N GLY A 43 10.30 -13.96 64.90
CA GLY A 43 11.16 -13.88 66.08
C GLY A 43 12.44 -14.72 65.96
N GLU A 44 12.39 -15.81 65.21
CA GLU A 44 13.55 -16.65 64.88
C GLU A 44 14.43 -16.00 63.82
N ALA A 45 13.81 -15.42 62.79
CA ALA A 45 14.53 -14.60 61.81
C ALA A 45 15.27 -13.42 62.47
N ASP A 46 14.66 -12.75 63.45
CA ASP A 46 15.29 -11.69 64.23
C ASP A 46 16.37 -12.19 65.19
N ARG A 47 16.31 -13.45 65.66
CA ARG A 47 17.40 -14.06 66.46
C ARG A 47 18.61 -14.32 65.56
N ILE A 48 18.42 -15.06 64.47
CA ILE A 48 19.47 -15.45 63.51
C ILE A 48 20.11 -14.23 62.84
N ALA A 49 19.33 -13.20 62.50
CA ALA A 49 19.86 -11.96 61.95
C ALA A 49 20.85 -11.30 62.92
N ARG A 50 20.45 -11.09 64.19
CA ARG A 50 21.29 -10.46 65.21
C ARG A 50 22.55 -11.28 65.53
N GLU A 51 22.42 -12.61 65.63
CA GLU A 51 23.53 -13.52 65.91
C GLU A 51 24.64 -13.44 64.86
N HIS A 52 24.27 -13.33 63.57
CA HIS A 52 25.23 -13.30 62.46
C HIS A 52 25.60 -11.90 61.95
N GLY A 53 25.16 -10.82 62.63
CA GLY A 53 25.50 -9.43 62.26
C GLY A 53 24.67 -8.84 61.11
N PHE A 54 23.53 -9.46 60.79
CA PHE A 54 22.57 -8.97 59.81
C PHE A 54 21.49 -8.10 60.44
N ILE A 55 20.95 -7.19 59.64
CA ILE A 55 19.71 -6.46 59.89
C ILE A 55 18.60 -7.18 59.12
N ASN A 56 17.56 -7.63 59.81
CA ASN A 56 16.33 -8.11 59.17
C ASN A 56 15.55 -6.89 58.65
N HIS A 57 15.24 -6.86 57.35
CA HIS A 57 14.35 -5.87 56.72
C HIS A 57 12.89 -6.34 56.70
N GLY A 58 12.62 -7.55 57.19
CA GLY A 58 11.28 -8.08 57.40
C GLY A 58 10.96 -9.30 56.54
N HIS A 59 9.70 -9.68 56.63
CA HIS A 59 9.07 -10.78 55.90
C HIS A 59 8.88 -10.44 54.42
N VAL A 60 9.00 -11.43 53.55
CA VAL A 60 8.81 -11.29 52.09
C VAL A 60 7.55 -12.04 51.64
N PHE A 61 7.47 -13.34 51.97
CA PHE A 61 6.28 -14.20 51.89
C PHE A 61 6.61 -15.56 52.53
N GLY A 62 5.61 -16.33 52.99
CA GLY A 62 5.83 -17.67 53.55
C GLY A 62 6.84 -17.68 54.70
N ASP A 63 7.92 -18.45 54.58
CA ASP A 63 9.05 -18.46 55.53
C ASP A 63 10.26 -17.63 55.07
N TYR A 64 10.11 -16.78 54.04
CA TYR A 64 11.21 -16.00 53.45
C TYR A 64 11.34 -14.61 54.09
N TYR A 65 12.57 -14.26 54.45
CA TYR A 65 12.97 -13.00 55.09
C TYR A 65 14.11 -12.31 54.30
N HIS A 66 14.17 -10.98 54.37
CA HIS A 66 15.18 -10.17 53.70
C HIS A 66 16.23 -9.66 54.67
N PHE A 67 17.45 -10.17 54.59
CA PHE A 67 18.56 -9.78 55.47
C PHE A 67 19.55 -8.84 54.77
N ARG A 68 20.16 -7.90 55.51
CA ARG A 68 21.26 -7.04 55.04
C ARG A 68 22.45 -7.09 55.98
N HIS A 69 23.66 -7.30 55.46
CA HIS A 69 24.88 -7.24 56.27
C HIS A 69 25.57 -5.87 56.09
N HIS A 70 25.80 -5.14 57.17
CA HIS A 70 26.34 -3.78 57.10
C HIS A 70 27.82 -3.74 56.64
N ALA A 71 28.64 -4.69 57.09
CA ALA A 71 30.06 -4.81 56.71
C ALA A 71 30.30 -5.60 55.41
N VAL A 72 29.32 -5.61 54.50
CA VAL A 72 29.48 -6.14 53.13
C VAL A 72 29.11 -5.03 52.15
N GLU A 73 29.87 -4.94 51.06
CA GLU A 73 29.72 -3.88 50.05
C GLU A 73 28.39 -3.94 49.32
N LYS A 74 27.78 -2.77 49.09
CA LYS A 74 26.45 -2.64 48.47
C LYS A 74 26.39 -3.20 47.04
N ARG A 75 27.52 -3.24 46.34
CA ARG A 75 27.71 -3.85 45.01
C ARG A 75 29.08 -4.53 44.96
N ALA A 76 29.14 -5.80 44.55
CA ALA A 76 30.38 -6.55 44.38
C ALA A 76 30.30 -7.45 43.13
N LEU A 77 31.44 -7.71 42.48
CA LEU A 77 31.54 -8.62 41.32
C LEU A 77 31.63 -10.10 41.73
N SER A 78 31.69 -10.40 43.03
CA SER A 78 31.78 -11.76 43.56
C SER A 78 30.94 -11.95 44.82
N GLY A 79 30.42 -13.17 45.01
CA GLY A 79 29.58 -13.52 46.16
C GLY A 79 30.39 -13.64 47.46
N HIS A 80 29.86 -13.08 48.55
CA HIS A 80 30.51 -12.98 49.85
C HIS A 80 30.36 -14.30 50.66
N LYS A 81 31.05 -15.34 50.17
CA LYS A 81 30.99 -16.74 50.64
C LYS A 81 30.96 -16.89 52.17
N ARG A 82 31.77 -16.14 52.91
CA ARG A 82 31.90 -16.25 54.38
C ARG A 82 30.59 -16.04 55.14
N MET A 83 29.71 -15.13 54.68
CA MET A 83 28.44 -14.83 55.37
C MET A 83 27.30 -15.73 54.86
N HIS A 84 27.33 -16.09 53.58
CA HIS A 84 26.41 -17.07 53.01
C HIS A 84 26.57 -18.46 53.68
N ILE A 85 27.82 -18.94 53.87
CA ILE A 85 28.12 -20.20 54.58
C ILE A 85 27.77 -20.14 56.07
N ARG A 86 27.73 -18.95 56.68
CA ARG A 86 27.25 -18.78 58.07
C ARG A 86 25.75 -19.03 58.17
N LEU A 87 24.96 -18.32 57.37
CA LEU A 87 23.50 -18.51 57.31
C LEU A 87 23.16 -19.96 56.92
N GLN A 88 23.85 -20.56 55.96
CA GLN A 88 23.63 -21.95 55.52
C GLN A 88 23.97 -23.01 56.60
N LYS A 89 24.62 -22.64 57.71
CA LYS A 89 24.92 -23.55 58.82
C LYS A 89 23.92 -23.50 59.97
N GLU A 90 22.96 -22.57 59.95
CA GLU A 90 21.93 -22.48 60.97
C GLU A 90 20.87 -23.57 60.76
N PRO A 91 20.55 -24.40 61.78
CA PRO A 91 19.61 -25.52 61.62
C PRO A 91 18.20 -25.14 61.15
N GLN A 92 17.80 -23.89 61.37
CA GLN A 92 16.49 -23.34 61.00
C GLN A 92 16.49 -22.65 59.63
N VAL A 93 17.67 -22.41 59.03
CA VAL A 93 17.79 -21.84 57.68
C VAL A 93 17.72 -22.96 56.65
N LEU A 94 16.54 -23.12 56.04
CA LEU A 94 16.31 -24.12 54.99
C LEU A 94 17.02 -23.75 53.67
N TRP A 95 17.14 -22.45 53.40
CA TRP A 95 17.74 -21.93 52.17
C TRP A 95 18.24 -20.49 52.37
N THR A 96 19.28 -20.11 51.63
CA THR A 96 19.75 -18.72 51.57
C THR A 96 20.37 -18.41 50.20
N GLU A 97 20.16 -17.21 49.66
CA GLU A 97 20.87 -16.71 48.48
C GLU A 97 21.22 -15.22 48.64
N GLN A 98 22.49 -14.87 48.35
CA GLN A 98 22.91 -13.47 48.26
C GLN A 98 22.32 -12.83 47.01
N GLN A 99 21.58 -11.75 47.18
CA GLN A 99 20.77 -11.16 46.11
C GLN A 99 21.66 -10.49 45.05
N VAL A 100 21.43 -10.86 43.79
CA VAL A 100 22.12 -10.35 42.60
C VAL A 100 21.24 -9.33 41.89
N VAL A 101 21.83 -8.20 41.49
CA VAL A 101 21.15 -7.14 40.73
C VAL A 101 20.70 -7.71 39.37
N LYS A 102 19.39 -7.91 39.20
CA LYS A 102 18.80 -8.27 37.90
C LYS A 102 18.67 -6.98 37.07
N LYS A 103 19.35 -6.92 35.90
CA LYS A 103 19.01 -5.92 34.87
C LYS A 103 17.54 -6.14 34.47
N ARG A 104 16.71 -5.09 34.54
CA ARG A 104 15.30 -5.09 34.09
C ARG A 104 15.03 -3.76 33.38
N LYS A 105 14.35 -3.82 32.24
CA LYS A 105 13.88 -2.67 31.46
C LYS A 105 12.35 -2.56 31.63
N LYS A 106 11.79 -1.36 31.62
CA LYS A 106 10.33 -1.17 31.51
C LYS A 106 9.91 -1.62 30.09
N ARG A 107 8.74 -2.24 29.93
CA ARG A 107 8.27 -2.77 28.62
C ARG A 107 7.36 -1.81 27.86
N ASP A 108 7.09 -0.64 28.44
CA ASP A 108 5.93 0.19 28.11
C ASP A 108 6.39 1.59 27.63
N VAL A 109 7.41 1.61 26.76
CA VAL A 109 7.91 2.80 26.05
C VAL A 109 8.41 2.36 24.67
N TYR A 110 7.81 2.89 23.61
CA TYR A 110 8.37 2.85 22.25
C TYR A 110 9.71 3.61 22.27
N GLU A 111 10.81 2.96 21.88
CA GLU A 111 12.11 3.62 21.80
C GLU A 111 12.31 4.25 20.42
N ASP A 112 12.87 5.46 20.38
CA ASP A 112 13.23 6.12 19.13
C ASP A 112 14.23 5.27 18.33
N LEU A 113 13.98 5.17 17.03
CA LEU A 113 14.71 4.31 16.11
C LEU A 113 16.16 4.78 15.95
N THR A 114 17.09 3.84 15.90
CA THR A 114 18.54 4.13 16.05
C THR A 114 19.27 4.46 14.74
N ASP A 115 18.56 4.46 13.62
CA ASP A 115 19.16 4.42 12.27
C ASP A 115 19.65 5.81 11.81
N PRO A 116 20.81 5.88 11.12
CA PRO A 116 21.62 7.11 11.06
C PRO A 116 20.95 8.28 10.34
N ASP A 117 20.10 8.00 9.35
CA ASP A 117 19.36 9.00 8.57
C ASP A 117 17.88 9.13 8.98
N PHE A 118 17.39 8.37 9.96
CA PHE A 118 16.05 8.57 10.53
C PHE A 118 15.81 10.01 11.03
N PRO A 119 16.78 10.71 11.69
CA PRO A 119 16.66 12.14 12.01
C PRO A 119 16.56 13.07 10.79
N LYS A 120 16.88 12.60 9.57
CA LYS A 120 16.67 13.33 8.32
C LYS A 120 15.27 13.11 7.74
N GLN A 121 14.61 11.98 8.03
CA GLN A 121 13.26 11.60 7.57
C GLN A 121 12.15 12.42 8.24
N TRP A 122 12.19 13.73 7.96
CA TRP A 122 11.33 14.78 8.49
C TRP A 122 9.83 14.53 8.26
N TYR A 123 9.47 13.77 7.24
CA TYR A 123 8.09 13.41 6.87
C TYR A 123 7.52 12.28 7.75
N LEU A 124 8.37 11.49 8.43
CA LEU A 124 7.98 10.44 9.40
C LEU A 124 7.88 10.99 10.83
N SER A 125 8.79 11.88 11.21
CA SER A 125 8.94 12.38 12.59
C SER A 125 9.49 13.81 12.61
N ASN A 126 8.62 14.78 12.87
CA ASN A 126 8.97 16.20 12.94
C ASN A 126 8.67 16.76 14.34
N PRO A 127 9.62 17.45 15.02
CA PRO A 127 9.35 18.14 16.29
C PRO A 127 8.23 19.19 16.25
N THR A 128 7.77 19.64 15.06
CA THR A 128 6.60 20.53 14.91
C THR A 128 5.28 19.78 14.65
N HIS A 129 5.28 18.44 14.63
CA HIS A 129 4.14 17.57 14.26
C HIS A 129 3.58 17.84 12.84
N GLN A 130 4.38 18.49 11.99
CA GLN A 130 4.15 18.59 10.54
C GLN A 130 4.84 17.40 9.86
N ASP A 131 4.23 16.23 10.06
CA ASP A 131 4.63 14.91 9.55
C ASP A 131 3.39 14.05 9.26
N LEU A 132 3.62 12.85 8.72
CA LEU A 132 2.62 11.81 8.43
C LEU A 132 2.16 11.04 9.70
N ASN A 133 2.60 11.47 10.89
CA ASN A 133 2.24 10.90 12.19
C ASN A 133 2.52 9.38 12.33
N THR A 134 3.55 8.87 11.64
CA THR A 134 3.87 7.42 11.65
C THR A 134 4.24 6.93 13.04
N LYS A 135 4.92 7.76 13.84
CA LYS A 135 5.19 7.49 15.26
C LYS A 135 3.94 7.18 16.09
N ALA A 136 2.76 7.73 15.77
CA ALA A 136 1.53 7.39 16.49
C ALA A 136 0.94 6.03 16.08
N ALA A 137 1.20 5.54 14.87
CA ALA A 137 0.89 4.16 14.47
C ALA A 137 1.89 3.18 15.10
N TRP A 138 3.19 3.49 15.01
CA TRP A 138 4.25 2.67 15.60
C TRP A 138 4.14 2.55 17.13
N ALA A 139 3.72 3.63 17.82
CA ALA A 139 3.45 3.61 19.26
C ALA A 139 2.17 2.83 19.65
N GLN A 140 1.24 2.61 18.72
CA GLN A 140 0.12 1.67 18.90
C GLN A 140 0.55 0.20 18.66
N GLY A 141 1.75 -0.02 18.13
CA GLY A 141 2.35 -1.34 17.88
C GLY A 141 2.35 -1.80 16.42
N TYR A 142 1.73 -1.03 15.52
CA TYR A 142 1.60 -1.34 14.10
C TYR A 142 2.82 -0.87 13.32
N THR A 143 3.38 -1.76 12.50
CA THR A 143 4.68 -1.63 11.83
C THR A 143 4.72 -2.24 10.42
N GLY A 144 3.58 -2.74 9.91
CA GLY A 144 3.41 -3.38 8.60
C GLY A 144 3.41 -4.90 8.63
N ARG A 145 3.49 -5.54 9.81
CA ARG A 145 3.79 -6.97 9.92
C ARG A 145 2.70 -7.83 9.27
N GLY A 146 3.13 -8.78 8.44
CA GLY A 146 2.23 -9.71 7.74
C GLY A 146 1.67 -9.16 6.43
N VAL A 147 1.76 -7.84 6.21
CA VAL A 147 1.35 -7.22 4.94
C VAL A 147 2.48 -7.33 3.92
N VAL A 148 2.11 -7.62 2.67
CA VAL A 148 3.02 -7.75 1.53
C VAL A 148 2.76 -6.63 0.53
N VAL A 149 3.79 -5.85 0.21
CA VAL A 149 3.75 -4.76 -0.78
C VAL A 149 4.67 -5.10 -1.95
N THR A 150 4.31 -4.67 -3.16
CA THR A 150 5.21 -4.72 -4.32
C THR A 150 5.32 -3.35 -4.99
N ILE A 151 6.48 -3.08 -5.57
CA ILE A 151 6.79 -1.86 -6.33
C ILE A 151 6.82 -2.21 -7.84
N LEU A 152 5.92 -1.66 -8.64
CA LEU A 152 5.84 -1.91 -10.09
C LEU A 152 6.65 -0.86 -10.86
N ASP A 153 7.92 -1.14 -11.19
CA ASP A 153 8.89 -0.09 -11.56
C ASP A 153 10.13 -0.62 -12.33
N ASP A 154 11.30 0.00 -12.17
CA ASP A 154 12.58 -0.35 -12.81
C ASP A 154 13.38 -1.49 -12.13
N GLY A 155 12.84 -2.03 -11.02
CA GLY A 155 13.38 -3.15 -10.25
C GLY A 155 13.67 -2.83 -8.78
N ILE A 156 14.08 -3.85 -8.02
CA ILE A 156 14.42 -3.73 -6.60
C ILE A 156 15.78 -4.38 -6.30
N GLU A 157 16.71 -3.61 -5.74
CA GLU A 157 18.00 -4.13 -5.25
C GLU A 157 17.76 -4.98 -3.99
N LYS A 158 17.33 -6.23 -4.19
CA LYS A 158 16.94 -7.17 -3.13
C LYS A 158 18.05 -7.50 -2.12
N ASP A 159 19.31 -7.31 -2.52
CA ASP A 159 20.50 -7.46 -1.69
C ASP A 159 20.91 -6.17 -0.96
N HIS A 160 20.18 -5.06 -1.16
CA HIS A 160 20.40 -3.82 -0.43
C HIS A 160 20.36 -4.10 1.09
N PRO A 161 21.37 -3.67 1.87
CA PRO A 161 21.51 -4.07 3.28
C PRO A 161 20.33 -3.65 4.17
N ASP A 162 19.57 -2.66 3.72
CA ASP A 162 18.37 -2.12 4.38
C ASP A 162 17.04 -2.73 3.87
N LEU A 163 17.06 -3.49 2.77
CA LEU A 163 15.86 -4.15 2.22
C LEU A 163 15.89 -5.67 2.44
N ILE A 164 17.07 -6.29 2.49
CA ILE A 164 17.26 -7.75 2.42
C ILE A 164 16.53 -8.58 3.50
N SER A 165 16.23 -8.02 4.69
CA SER A 165 15.42 -8.70 5.71
C SER A 165 13.92 -8.71 5.37
N ASN A 166 13.47 -7.64 4.71
CA ASN A 166 12.08 -7.38 4.37
C ASN A 166 11.75 -7.83 2.95
N TYR A 167 12.76 -8.11 2.11
CA TYR A 167 12.57 -8.64 0.76
C TYR A 167 11.70 -9.91 0.75
N ASP A 168 10.91 -10.04 -0.30
CA ASP A 168 10.01 -11.15 -0.56
C ASP A 168 10.04 -11.56 -2.05
N PRO A 169 10.53 -12.77 -2.39
CA PRO A 169 10.54 -13.27 -3.76
C PRO A 169 9.14 -13.65 -4.28
N GLU A 170 8.17 -13.98 -3.41
CA GLU A 170 6.79 -14.25 -3.84
C GLU A 170 6.01 -12.96 -4.15
N ALA A 171 6.55 -11.81 -3.75
CA ALA A 171 6.08 -10.48 -4.12
C ALA A 171 6.80 -9.86 -5.34
N SER A 172 7.66 -10.63 -6.02
CA SER A 172 8.65 -10.12 -6.98
C SER A 172 8.67 -10.89 -8.30
N TYR A 173 9.00 -10.21 -9.41
CA TYR A 173 9.19 -10.83 -10.73
C TYR A 173 9.94 -9.90 -11.70
N ASP A 174 10.55 -10.43 -12.74
CA ASP A 174 11.11 -9.66 -13.86
C ASP A 174 10.31 -9.89 -15.14
N VAL A 175 9.54 -8.88 -15.55
CA VAL A 175 8.70 -8.95 -16.76
C VAL A 175 9.47 -8.47 -18.00
N ASN A 176 10.60 -7.77 -17.84
CA ASN A 176 11.42 -7.30 -18.95
C ASN A 176 12.31 -8.42 -19.53
N ASP A 177 12.99 -9.18 -18.67
CA ASP A 177 13.84 -10.32 -19.07
C ASP A 177 13.15 -11.69 -18.87
N GLY A 178 12.02 -11.74 -18.14
CA GLY A 178 11.11 -12.89 -18.11
C GLY A 178 11.41 -13.95 -17.05
N ASP A 179 12.05 -13.58 -15.94
CA ASP A 179 12.41 -14.49 -14.84
C ASP A 179 11.99 -13.98 -13.45
N THR A 180 12.49 -14.59 -12.37
CA THR A 180 12.06 -14.33 -10.98
C THR A 180 12.92 -13.31 -10.22
N ASP A 181 13.99 -12.78 -10.83
CA ASP A 181 14.93 -11.88 -10.16
C ASP A 181 14.80 -10.42 -10.64
N PRO A 182 14.10 -9.54 -9.89
CA PRO A 182 13.87 -8.13 -10.27
C PRO A 182 15.09 -7.21 -10.07
N GLN A 183 16.32 -7.73 -10.10
CA GLN A 183 17.53 -6.94 -9.82
C GLN A 183 17.69 -5.80 -10.86
N PRO A 184 17.83 -4.53 -10.45
CA PRO A 184 17.97 -3.43 -11.39
C PRO A 184 19.25 -3.54 -12.22
N ARG A 185 19.12 -3.38 -13.54
CA ARG A 185 20.25 -3.38 -14.48
C ARG A 185 21.12 -2.14 -14.26
N TYR A 186 22.28 -2.31 -13.62
CA TYR A 186 23.20 -1.24 -13.25
C TYR A 186 23.81 -0.46 -14.44
N THR A 187 23.25 0.69 -14.80
CA THR A 187 23.84 1.61 -15.79
C THR A 187 24.81 2.62 -15.16
N GLN A 188 25.68 3.25 -15.96
CA GLN A 188 26.63 4.27 -15.45
C GLN A 188 25.93 5.51 -14.84
N ARG A 189 24.72 5.82 -15.31
CA ARG A 189 23.90 6.94 -14.84
C ARG A 189 23.01 6.57 -13.65
N ASN A 190 22.90 5.27 -13.34
CA ASN A 190 21.92 4.72 -12.41
C ASN A 190 20.50 5.14 -12.83
N GLU A 191 20.15 4.84 -14.08
CA GLU A 191 18.79 5.05 -14.59
C GLU A 191 17.81 4.18 -13.79
N ASN A 192 18.11 2.89 -13.66
CA ASN A 192 17.29 1.91 -12.94
C ASN A 192 17.57 1.94 -11.43
N ARG A 193 17.06 2.97 -10.74
CA ARG A 193 17.25 3.24 -9.30
C ARG A 193 15.95 3.54 -8.56
N HIS A 194 14.86 3.71 -9.29
CA HIS A 194 13.62 4.33 -8.85
C HIS A 194 12.83 3.37 -7.97
N GLY A 195 12.58 2.14 -8.41
CA GLY A 195 11.88 1.12 -7.63
C GLY A 195 12.62 0.77 -6.33
N THR A 196 13.95 0.82 -6.35
CA THR A 196 14.81 0.63 -5.16
C THR A 196 14.70 1.80 -4.15
N ARG A 197 14.38 3.01 -4.59
CA ARG A 197 14.10 4.17 -3.71
C ARG A 197 12.71 4.05 -3.08
N CYS A 198 11.70 3.76 -3.90
CA CYS A 198 10.33 3.55 -3.46
C CYS A 198 10.19 2.38 -2.47
N ALA A 199 10.91 1.28 -2.68
CA ALA A 199 10.92 0.13 -1.77
C ALA A 199 11.37 0.49 -0.35
N GLY A 200 12.37 1.37 -0.21
CA GLY A 200 12.86 1.83 1.09
C GLY A 200 11.85 2.69 1.84
N GLU A 201 11.10 3.54 1.13
CA GLU A 201 10.04 4.36 1.74
C GLU A 201 8.92 3.53 2.36
N VAL A 202 8.56 2.42 1.69
CA VAL A 202 7.61 1.45 2.24
C VAL A 202 8.24 0.69 3.42
N ALA A 203 9.38 0.02 3.18
CA ALA A 203 9.82 -1.08 4.03
C ALA A 203 11.35 -1.24 4.15
N ALA A 204 12.13 -0.16 4.09
CA ALA A 204 13.46 -0.17 4.69
C ALA A 204 13.37 -0.66 6.15
N ALA A 205 14.34 -1.46 6.57
CA ALA A 205 14.35 -2.07 7.89
C ALA A 205 14.58 -1.00 9.00
N ALA A 206 14.49 -1.42 10.26
CA ALA A 206 14.67 -0.51 11.39
C ALA A 206 15.54 -1.12 12.49
N ASN A 207 16.36 -0.27 13.11
CA ASN A 207 17.37 -0.58 14.11
C ASN A 207 18.48 -1.54 13.61
N ASN A 208 18.86 -1.40 12.34
CA ASN A 208 19.98 -2.10 11.72
C ASN A 208 21.26 -1.22 11.64
N GLY A 209 21.14 0.10 11.80
CA GLY A 209 22.25 1.05 11.68
C GLY A 209 22.62 1.43 10.23
N VAL A 210 21.71 1.20 9.28
CA VAL A 210 21.83 1.51 7.85
C VAL A 210 20.77 2.55 7.49
N CYS A 211 21.10 3.49 6.61
CA CYS A 211 20.18 4.52 6.06
C CYS A 211 19.11 5.04 7.05
N GLY A 212 17.83 4.90 6.72
CA GLY A 212 16.70 5.39 7.50
C GLY A 212 15.81 4.23 7.94
N VAL A 213 14.49 4.41 7.86
CA VAL A 213 13.48 3.34 8.05
C VAL A 213 12.32 3.50 7.08
N GLY A 214 11.65 2.41 6.74
CA GLY A 214 10.38 2.46 6.00
C GLY A 214 9.21 2.88 6.89
N VAL A 215 8.13 3.41 6.29
CA VAL A 215 6.87 3.67 6.99
C VAL A 215 6.35 2.39 7.66
N ALA A 216 6.48 1.27 6.96
CA ALA A 216 6.05 -0.06 7.35
C ALA A 216 7.27 -1.01 7.44
N TYR A 217 8.25 -0.67 8.30
CA TYR A 217 9.55 -1.34 8.42
C TYR A 217 9.54 -2.83 8.86
N ASN A 218 8.37 -3.43 9.15
CA ASN A 218 8.18 -4.88 9.35
C ASN A 218 7.28 -5.53 8.27
N ALA A 219 6.87 -4.79 7.23
CA ALA A 219 6.18 -5.36 6.08
C ALA A 219 7.13 -6.19 5.20
N LYS A 220 6.55 -7.01 4.33
CA LYS A 220 7.26 -7.66 3.24
C LYS A 220 7.21 -6.81 1.98
N ILE A 221 8.34 -6.72 1.28
CA ILE A 221 8.52 -5.86 0.11
C ILE A 221 9.09 -6.66 -1.06
N GLY A 222 8.39 -6.64 -2.17
CA GLY A 222 8.87 -7.11 -3.47
C GLY A 222 8.99 -5.98 -4.47
N GLY A 223 9.43 -6.34 -5.68
CA GLY A 223 9.45 -5.43 -6.82
C GLY A 223 9.25 -6.19 -8.11
N VAL A 224 8.57 -5.54 -9.05
CA VAL A 224 8.40 -6.01 -10.42
C VAL A 224 9.21 -5.12 -11.33
N ARG A 225 10.26 -5.68 -11.95
CA ARG A 225 11.02 -4.99 -13.00
C ARG A 225 10.21 -5.08 -14.29
N MET A 226 9.63 -3.95 -14.67
CA MET A 226 8.78 -3.81 -15.87
C MET A 226 9.03 -2.52 -16.67
N LEU A 227 9.67 -1.50 -16.11
CA LEU A 227 10.01 -0.25 -16.81
C LEU A 227 11.37 -0.25 -17.55
N ASP A 228 12.22 -1.26 -17.38
CA ASP A 228 13.56 -1.33 -18.00
C ASP A 228 13.53 -1.98 -19.39
N GLY A 229 12.50 -1.68 -20.19
CA GLY A 229 12.25 -2.31 -21.48
C GLY A 229 11.03 -1.71 -22.21
N GLU A 230 10.51 -2.43 -23.21
CA GLU A 230 9.29 -2.04 -23.91
C GLU A 230 8.04 -2.36 -23.06
N VAL A 231 7.37 -1.32 -22.55
CA VAL A 231 6.10 -1.45 -21.81
C VAL A 231 4.95 -1.66 -22.80
N THR A 232 4.07 -2.62 -22.52
CA THR A 232 2.90 -2.97 -23.34
C THR A 232 1.74 -3.44 -22.46
N ASP A 233 0.51 -3.45 -22.99
CA ASP A 233 -0.72 -3.96 -22.33
C ASP A 233 -0.53 -5.35 -21.69
N VAL A 234 0.33 -6.21 -22.26
CA VAL A 234 0.67 -7.53 -21.70
C VAL A 234 1.61 -7.40 -20.49
N VAL A 235 2.67 -6.58 -20.60
CA VAL A 235 3.65 -6.33 -19.53
C VAL A 235 2.97 -5.70 -18.32
N GLU A 236 2.11 -4.70 -18.55
CA GLU A 236 1.30 -4.06 -17.50
C GLU A 236 0.35 -5.05 -16.84
N ALA A 237 -0.42 -5.81 -17.64
CA ALA A 237 -1.38 -6.77 -17.11
C ALA A 237 -0.70 -7.89 -16.30
N GLN A 238 0.46 -8.38 -16.74
CA GLN A 238 1.27 -9.35 -15.97
C GLN A 238 1.75 -8.74 -14.65
N SER A 239 2.24 -7.50 -14.67
CA SER A 239 2.70 -6.78 -13.47
C SER A 239 1.57 -6.53 -12.46
N LEU A 240 0.41 -6.04 -12.94
CA LEU A 240 -0.80 -5.78 -12.14
C LEU A 240 -1.47 -7.06 -11.60
N SER A 241 -1.21 -8.20 -12.24
CA SER A 241 -1.79 -9.51 -11.87
C SER A 241 -0.78 -10.49 -11.24
N LEU A 242 0.42 -10.04 -10.87
CA LEU A 242 1.39 -10.86 -10.15
C LEU A 242 0.83 -11.28 -8.79
N ASN A 243 0.84 -12.58 -8.50
CA ASN A 243 0.56 -13.22 -7.21
C ASN A 243 -0.51 -12.53 -6.32
N PRO A 244 -1.73 -12.26 -6.82
CA PRO A 244 -2.71 -11.38 -6.18
C PRO A 244 -3.39 -12.01 -4.95
N GLN A 245 -3.02 -13.23 -4.57
CA GLN A 245 -3.45 -13.87 -3.32
C GLN A 245 -2.42 -13.68 -2.19
N HIS A 246 -1.21 -13.23 -2.53
CA HIS A 246 -0.07 -13.01 -1.63
C HIS A 246 0.24 -11.52 -1.47
N ILE A 247 0.36 -10.81 -2.60
CA ILE A 247 0.58 -9.37 -2.62
C ILE A 247 -0.69 -8.65 -2.17
N HIS A 248 -0.56 -7.75 -1.19
CA HIS A 248 -1.68 -6.98 -0.65
C HIS A 248 -1.83 -5.61 -1.33
N ILE A 249 -0.70 -4.93 -1.52
CA ILE A 249 -0.62 -3.57 -2.04
C ILE A 249 0.37 -3.52 -3.19
N TYR A 250 0.00 -2.86 -4.27
CA TYR A 250 0.82 -2.58 -5.44
C TYR A 250 1.06 -1.07 -5.49
N SER A 251 2.31 -0.62 -5.44
CA SER A 251 2.67 0.79 -5.59
C SER A 251 3.25 1.02 -6.98
N ALA A 252 2.72 2.02 -7.70
CA ALA A 252 3.16 2.40 -9.03
C ALA A 252 3.20 3.93 -9.18
N SER A 253 4.04 4.39 -10.11
CA SER A 253 4.22 5.82 -10.42
C SER A 253 4.57 6.07 -11.88
N TRP A 254 4.01 5.25 -12.76
CA TRP A 254 4.11 5.34 -14.21
C TRP A 254 2.72 5.52 -14.83
N GLY A 255 2.69 6.01 -16.07
CA GLY A 255 1.49 6.37 -16.81
C GLY A 255 1.86 6.87 -18.21
N PRO A 256 1.03 7.74 -18.83
CA PRO A 256 1.37 8.45 -20.06
C PRO A 256 2.58 9.40 -19.90
N GLU A 257 2.99 10.08 -20.97
CA GLU A 257 4.03 11.13 -20.90
C GLU A 257 3.44 12.38 -20.22
N ASP A 258 4.04 12.82 -19.09
CA ASP A 258 3.65 13.96 -18.24
C ASP A 258 3.89 15.34 -18.94
N ASP A 259 3.22 15.61 -20.06
CA ASP A 259 3.64 16.58 -21.07
C ASP A 259 2.65 17.72 -21.41
N GLY A 260 1.45 17.70 -20.83
CA GLY A 260 0.39 18.67 -21.09
C GLY A 260 -0.36 18.49 -22.41
N LYS A 261 -0.18 17.37 -23.13
CA LYS A 261 -0.80 17.08 -24.45
C LYS A 261 -1.37 15.65 -24.55
N SER A 262 -0.77 14.67 -23.86
CA SER A 262 -1.08 13.24 -23.94
C SER A 262 -2.46 12.91 -23.35
N LEU A 263 -3.08 11.83 -23.82
CA LEU A 263 -4.38 11.35 -23.33
C LEU A 263 -4.42 9.85 -23.55
N ASP A 264 -4.07 9.09 -22.53
CA ASP A 264 -4.00 7.62 -22.64
C ASP A 264 -4.19 6.96 -21.26
N GLY A 265 -4.35 5.65 -21.24
CA GLY A 265 -4.58 4.89 -20.01
C GLY A 265 -4.63 3.38 -20.25
N PRO A 266 -4.90 2.57 -19.22
CA PRO A 266 -4.74 1.13 -19.26
C PRO A 266 -5.48 0.53 -20.45
N ALA A 267 -4.79 -0.24 -21.27
CA ALA A 267 -5.38 -0.92 -22.41
C ALA A 267 -6.24 -2.12 -21.96
N LYS A 268 -6.56 -3.05 -22.86
CA LYS A 268 -7.63 -4.04 -22.59
C LYS A 268 -7.23 -5.02 -21.49
N LEU A 269 -5.99 -5.50 -21.50
CA LEU A 269 -5.50 -6.48 -20.54
C LEU A 269 -5.21 -5.80 -19.19
N ALA A 270 -4.65 -4.59 -19.17
CA ALA A 270 -4.43 -3.82 -17.95
C ALA A 270 -5.77 -3.48 -17.24
N LYS A 271 -6.81 -3.07 -17.98
CA LYS A 271 -8.17 -2.86 -17.43
C LYS A 271 -8.76 -4.14 -16.83
N GLU A 272 -8.57 -5.29 -17.49
CA GLU A 272 -9.00 -6.59 -16.96
C GLU A 272 -8.16 -7.01 -15.72
N ALA A 273 -6.86 -6.72 -15.70
CA ALA A 273 -5.99 -7.00 -14.55
C ALA A 273 -6.39 -6.20 -13.31
N PHE A 274 -6.70 -4.89 -13.45
CA PHE A 274 -7.29 -4.10 -12.36
C PHE A 274 -8.62 -4.71 -11.88
N LEU A 275 -9.53 -5.05 -12.79
CA LEU A 275 -10.83 -5.63 -12.45
C LEU A 275 -10.69 -6.99 -11.72
N GLN A 276 -9.77 -7.85 -12.14
CA GLN A 276 -9.51 -9.12 -11.46
C GLN A 276 -8.77 -8.93 -10.14
N GLY A 277 -7.87 -7.95 -10.05
CA GLY A 277 -7.23 -7.54 -8.79
C GLY A 277 -8.28 -7.15 -7.74
N ILE A 278 -9.12 -6.16 -8.04
CA ILE A 278 -10.12 -5.66 -7.07
C ILE A 278 -11.26 -6.63 -6.79
N THR A 279 -11.57 -7.59 -7.68
CA THR A 279 -12.65 -8.58 -7.45
C THR A 279 -12.20 -9.94 -6.91
N LYS A 280 -10.94 -10.35 -7.14
CA LYS A 280 -10.44 -11.69 -6.79
C LYS A 280 -9.19 -11.66 -5.90
N GLY A 281 -8.44 -10.56 -5.88
CA GLY A 281 -7.23 -10.42 -5.07
C GLY A 281 -7.51 -10.61 -3.57
N ARG A 282 -6.49 -11.00 -2.82
CA ARG A 282 -6.52 -11.23 -1.36
C ARG A 282 -7.71 -12.10 -0.92
N SER A 283 -7.95 -13.23 -1.59
CA SER A 283 -9.11 -14.12 -1.37
C SER A 283 -10.48 -13.50 -1.61
N GLY A 284 -10.60 -12.59 -2.59
CA GLY A 284 -11.84 -11.88 -2.92
C GLY A 284 -12.09 -10.62 -2.07
N LEU A 285 -11.11 -10.20 -1.28
CA LEU A 285 -11.09 -8.91 -0.60
C LEU A 285 -10.81 -7.75 -1.58
N GLY A 286 -9.91 -7.97 -2.55
CA GLY A 286 -9.49 -7.00 -3.56
C GLY A 286 -8.05 -6.50 -3.34
N SER A 287 -7.23 -6.57 -4.39
CA SER A 287 -5.90 -5.94 -4.46
C SER A 287 -6.01 -4.42 -4.31
N ILE A 288 -5.06 -3.81 -3.60
CA ILE A 288 -5.00 -2.35 -3.45
C ILE A 288 -3.90 -1.81 -4.39
N PHE A 289 -4.29 -0.98 -5.35
CA PHE A 289 -3.35 -0.29 -6.23
C PHE A 289 -3.20 1.16 -5.75
N VAL A 290 -1.97 1.60 -5.49
CA VAL A 290 -1.62 2.98 -5.08
C VAL A 290 -0.83 3.63 -6.20
N TRP A 291 -1.25 4.81 -6.62
CA TRP A 291 -0.74 5.46 -7.83
C TRP A 291 -0.30 6.91 -7.55
N ALA A 292 0.82 7.32 -8.13
CA ALA A 292 1.20 8.73 -8.17
C ALA A 292 0.28 9.52 -9.12
N SER A 293 0.03 10.80 -8.84
CA SER A 293 -0.84 11.66 -9.66
C SER A 293 -0.12 12.44 -10.78
N GLY A 294 0.96 11.90 -11.36
CA GLY A 294 1.75 12.54 -12.42
C GLY A 294 2.67 13.69 -11.94
N ASN A 295 3.59 14.13 -12.80
CA ASN A 295 4.59 15.19 -12.56
C ASN A 295 4.51 16.34 -13.59
N GLY A 296 3.47 16.38 -14.42
CA GLY A 296 3.28 17.31 -15.53
C GLY A 296 2.86 18.73 -15.14
N GLY A 297 2.84 19.08 -13.85
CA GLY A 297 2.38 20.39 -13.35
C GLY A 297 3.12 21.59 -13.95
N ARG A 298 4.39 21.42 -14.38
CA ARG A 298 5.16 22.45 -15.10
C ARG A 298 4.59 22.73 -16.48
N GLU A 299 4.19 21.68 -17.19
CA GLU A 299 3.64 21.73 -18.55
C GLU A 299 2.11 21.98 -18.54
N GLN A 300 1.55 22.23 -17.35
CA GLN A 300 0.12 22.44 -17.08
C GLN A 300 -0.73 21.25 -17.53
N ASP A 301 -0.27 20.04 -17.21
CA ASP A 301 -1.09 18.84 -17.33
C ASP A 301 -2.15 18.73 -16.22
N SER A 302 -3.08 17.79 -16.37
CA SER A 302 -4.24 17.56 -15.54
C SER A 302 -4.54 16.07 -15.52
N CYS A 303 -4.14 15.41 -14.43
CA CYS A 303 -4.14 13.96 -14.22
C CYS A 303 -5.46 13.18 -14.46
N ASN A 304 -6.60 13.84 -14.71
CA ASN A 304 -7.78 13.18 -15.30
C ASN A 304 -7.59 12.78 -16.79
N CYS A 305 -6.49 13.20 -17.43
CA CYS A 305 -6.05 12.75 -18.76
C CYS A 305 -5.17 11.49 -18.71
N ASP A 306 -4.69 11.11 -17.53
CA ASP A 306 -4.09 9.81 -17.26
C ASP A 306 -5.18 8.83 -16.82
N GLY A 307 -5.46 7.81 -17.65
CA GLY A 307 -6.45 6.79 -17.36
C GLY A 307 -6.05 5.78 -16.27
N TYR A 308 -4.79 5.74 -15.83
CA TYR A 308 -4.37 4.94 -14.67
C TYR A 308 -4.79 5.65 -13.38
N THR A 309 -4.31 6.88 -13.11
CA THR A 309 -4.65 7.63 -11.89
C THR A 309 -6.13 8.11 -11.84
N ASN A 310 -6.79 8.28 -13.00
CA ASN A 310 -8.24 8.54 -13.11
C ASN A 310 -9.11 7.28 -12.89
N SER A 311 -8.52 6.11 -12.65
CA SER A 311 -9.27 4.87 -12.39
C SER A 311 -9.92 4.83 -11.01
N ILE A 312 -11.12 4.24 -10.91
CA ILE A 312 -11.78 3.97 -9.62
C ILE A 312 -11.16 2.78 -8.86
N TYR A 313 -10.19 2.09 -9.48
CA TYR A 313 -9.49 0.95 -8.91
C TYR A 313 -8.12 1.34 -8.31
N THR A 314 -7.73 2.60 -8.43
CA THR A 314 -6.43 3.14 -7.98
C THR A 314 -6.61 4.21 -6.90
N LEU A 315 -5.84 4.09 -5.83
CA LEU A 315 -5.67 5.13 -4.82
C LEU A 315 -4.69 6.18 -5.36
N SER A 316 -5.22 7.23 -6.00
CA SER A 316 -4.42 8.34 -6.54
C SER A 316 -3.93 9.28 -5.43
N ILE A 317 -2.61 9.51 -5.41
CA ILE A 317 -1.89 10.27 -4.38
C ILE A 317 -1.06 11.40 -5.02
N SER A 318 -1.31 12.64 -4.56
CA SER A 318 -0.53 13.83 -4.92
C SER A 318 0.52 14.18 -3.85
N SER A 319 1.33 15.21 -4.10
CA SER A 319 2.40 15.66 -3.20
C SER A 319 2.14 17.02 -2.57
N THR A 320 2.68 17.21 -1.36
CA THR A 320 2.91 18.54 -0.78
C THR A 320 4.39 18.74 -0.41
N THR A 321 4.88 19.98 -0.51
CA THR A 321 6.24 20.32 -0.08
C THR A 321 6.36 20.30 1.45
N GLN A 322 7.59 20.33 1.97
CA GLN A 322 7.88 20.47 3.41
C GLN A 322 7.10 21.62 4.08
N SER A 323 6.87 22.72 3.35
CA SER A 323 6.18 23.90 3.86
C SER A 323 4.64 23.88 3.72
N GLY A 324 4.04 22.78 3.23
CA GLY A 324 2.58 22.68 3.03
C GLY A 324 2.05 23.38 1.78
N ASN A 325 2.90 23.52 0.76
CA ASN A 325 2.55 24.12 -0.54
C ASN A 325 2.38 23.03 -1.63
N VAL A 326 1.75 23.41 -2.75
CA VAL A 326 1.69 22.57 -3.96
C VAL A 326 3.07 22.59 -4.64
N PRO A 327 3.71 21.44 -4.90
CA PRO A 327 4.98 21.39 -5.62
C PRO A 327 4.83 21.78 -7.10
N TRP A 328 5.88 22.31 -7.70
CA TRP A 328 5.89 22.79 -9.10
C TRP A 328 5.60 21.70 -10.16
N TYR A 329 5.75 20.43 -9.80
CA TYR A 329 5.47 19.26 -10.64
C TYR A 329 4.07 18.67 -10.42
N SER A 330 3.36 19.00 -9.34
CA SER A 330 2.12 18.31 -9.00
C SER A 330 0.98 18.73 -9.93
N GLU A 331 0.30 17.75 -10.53
CA GLU A 331 -0.89 17.99 -11.34
C GLU A 331 -2.16 18.12 -10.48
N PRO A 332 -3.13 18.94 -10.90
CA PRO A 332 -4.45 19.00 -10.30
C PRO A 332 -5.49 18.21 -11.10
N CYS A 333 -6.27 17.36 -10.43
CA CYS A 333 -7.42 16.66 -11.02
C CYS A 333 -8.45 16.29 -9.96
N SER A 334 -9.64 15.85 -10.37
CA SER A 334 -10.72 15.45 -9.44
C SER A 334 -10.66 13.99 -9.02
N SER A 335 -9.76 13.19 -9.58
CA SER A 335 -9.52 11.79 -9.22
C SER A 335 -8.62 11.60 -8.00
N THR A 336 -7.75 12.57 -7.69
CA THR A 336 -6.88 12.53 -6.49
C THR A 336 -7.69 12.31 -5.21
N LEU A 337 -7.28 11.34 -4.40
CA LEU A 337 -7.93 11.03 -3.12
C LEU A 337 -7.23 11.68 -1.93
N ALA A 338 -5.90 11.66 -1.89
CA ALA A 338 -5.11 12.12 -0.74
C ALA A 338 -3.72 12.63 -1.14
N THR A 339 -2.97 13.10 -0.13
CA THR A 339 -1.61 13.66 -0.29
C THR A 339 -0.64 13.04 0.71
N THR A 340 0.63 12.90 0.32
CA THR A 340 1.76 12.77 1.26
C THR A 340 2.83 13.82 0.97
N PHE A 341 3.89 13.85 1.78
CA PHE A 341 5.02 14.72 1.51
C PHE A 341 5.87 14.24 0.34
N SER A 342 6.54 15.18 -0.33
CA SER A 342 7.67 14.93 -1.23
C SER A 342 8.57 16.18 -1.27
N SER A 343 9.49 16.20 -2.22
CA SER A 343 10.33 17.35 -2.60
C SER A 343 9.54 18.63 -2.91
N GLY A 344 10.20 19.79 -2.78
CA GLY A 344 9.60 21.09 -3.06
C GLY A 344 10.55 22.05 -3.78
N ASN A 345 10.52 23.31 -3.35
CA ASN A 345 11.37 24.38 -3.87
C ASN A 345 12.83 24.20 -3.45
N PRO A 346 13.80 24.82 -4.15
CA PRO A 346 15.21 24.81 -3.75
C PRO A 346 15.39 25.28 -2.30
N GLY A 347 15.94 24.42 -1.45
CA GLY A 347 16.14 24.66 -0.02
C GLY A 347 15.10 24.00 0.90
N GLU A 348 13.98 23.51 0.38
CA GLU A 348 13.13 22.56 1.11
C GLU A 348 13.77 21.16 1.12
N LYS A 349 13.55 20.40 2.19
CA LYS A 349 14.03 19.01 2.28
C LYS A 349 13.32 18.12 1.25
N GLN A 350 14.04 17.09 0.81
CA GLN A 350 13.56 16.06 -0.11
C GLN A 350 13.34 14.74 0.63
N ILE A 351 12.98 13.69 -0.08
CA ILE A 351 12.77 12.35 0.51
C ILE A 351 14.12 11.66 0.72
N VAL A 352 14.22 10.99 1.88
CA VAL A 352 15.40 10.24 2.33
C VAL A 352 15.06 8.76 2.38
N THR A 353 15.77 7.92 1.61
CA THR A 353 15.46 6.50 1.42
C THR A 353 16.69 5.71 0.92
N THR A 354 16.54 4.42 0.66
CA THR A 354 17.54 3.53 0.02
C THR A 354 17.83 3.96 -1.42
N ASP A 355 19.00 3.64 -1.95
CA ASP A 355 19.40 4.00 -3.32
C ASP A 355 20.34 2.95 -3.92
N LEU A 356 20.34 2.86 -5.25
CA LEU A 356 21.03 1.83 -6.01
C LEU A 356 22.54 1.78 -5.69
N ARG A 357 23.09 0.56 -5.63
CA ARG A 357 24.46 0.21 -5.25
C ARG A 357 24.72 0.28 -3.75
N GLN A 358 23.75 -0.17 -2.95
CA GLN A 358 23.81 -0.31 -1.50
C GLN A 358 24.07 1.04 -0.80
N LYS A 359 23.24 2.04 -1.12
CA LYS A 359 23.41 3.45 -0.71
C LYS A 359 22.17 4.02 -0.03
N CYS A 360 22.36 5.18 0.60
CA CYS A 360 21.28 6.04 1.06
C CYS A 360 21.23 7.28 0.16
N THR A 361 20.04 7.75 -0.18
CA THR A 361 19.80 9.05 -0.81
C THR A 361 19.02 9.95 0.13
N ASP A 362 19.30 11.25 0.10
CA ASP A 362 18.49 12.31 0.72
C ASP A 362 17.79 13.20 -0.33
N SER A 363 17.74 12.71 -1.57
CA SER A 363 17.34 13.43 -2.78
C SER A 363 16.48 12.56 -3.71
N HIS A 364 15.39 12.01 -3.16
CA HIS A 364 14.26 11.49 -3.94
C HIS A 364 13.10 12.51 -3.98
N THR A 365 12.34 12.51 -5.08
CA THR A 365 11.60 13.67 -5.59
C THR A 365 10.43 13.25 -6.48
N GLY A 366 9.44 14.13 -6.70
CA GLY A 366 8.27 13.87 -7.55
C GLY A 366 7.08 13.25 -6.80
N THR A 367 5.93 13.15 -7.46
CA THR A 367 4.75 12.42 -6.93
C THR A 367 5.02 10.92 -6.79
N SER A 368 6.00 10.42 -7.53
CA SER A 368 6.52 9.06 -7.45
C SER A 368 7.10 8.67 -6.09
N ALA A 369 7.54 9.64 -5.28
CA ALA A 369 7.91 9.41 -3.87
C ALA A 369 6.70 9.54 -2.91
N SER A 370 5.60 10.14 -3.34
CA SER A 370 4.40 10.28 -2.49
C SER A 370 3.53 9.02 -2.43
N ALA A 371 3.45 8.26 -3.52
CA ALA A 371 2.70 7.00 -3.57
C ALA A 371 3.29 5.87 -2.68
N PRO A 372 4.61 5.63 -2.63
CA PRO A 372 5.22 4.65 -1.72
C PRO A 372 4.98 4.96 -0.24
N LEU A 373 5.07 6.23 0.16
CA LEU A 373 4.72 6.66 1.52
C LEU A 373 3.25 6.34 1.85
N ALA A 374 2.34 6.55 0.91
CA ALA A 374 0.93 6.19 1.08
C ALA A 374 0.72 4.65 1.16
N ALA A 375 1.40 3.87 0.30
CA ALA A 375 1.37 2.42 0.34
C ALA A 375 1.88 1.86 1.69
N GLY A 376 2.94 2.44 2.24
CA GLY A 376 3.42 2.14 3.59
C GLY A 376 2.40 2.51 4.68
N ILE A 377 1.76 3.67 4.61
CA ILE A 377 0.70 4.07 5.56
C ILE A 377 -0.49 3.09 5.51
N ILE A 378 -0.89 2.65 4.30
CA ILE A 378 -1.96 1.67 4.12
C ILE A 378 -1.55 0.30 4.68
N ALA A 379 -0.28 -0.10 4.56
CA ALA A 379 0.21 -1.34 5.18
C ALA A 379 0.12 -1.31 6.72
N LEU A 380 0.33 -0.16 7.36
CA LEU A 380 0.09 -0.01 8.80
C LEU A 380 -1.40 -0.21 9.16
N ALA A 381 -2.31 0.28 8.32
CA ALA A 381 -3.77 0.11 8.53
C ALA A 381 -4.25 -1.33 8.24
N LEU A 382 -3.64 -2.04 7.30
CA LEU A 382 -3.96 -3.46 7.05
C LEU A 382 -3.49 -4.39 8.18
N GLU A 383 -2.35 -4.12 8.84
CA GLU A 383 -1.98 -4.84 10.08
C GLU A 383 -2.97 -4.53 11.22
N ALA A 384 -3.59 -3.35 11.22
CA ALA A 384 -4.62 -2.99 12.19
C ALA A 384 -5.95 -3.72 11.94
N LYS A 385 -6.30 -4.00 10.69
CA LYS A 385 -7.43 -4.86 10.32
C LYS A 385 -7.32 -5.34 8.86
N GLU A 386 -7.36 -6.66 8.65
CA GLU A 386 -7.14 -7.30 7.34
C GLU A 386 -8.32 -7.11 6.35
N ASP A 387 -9.54 -6.79 6.82
CA ASP A 387 -10.74 -6.62 5.96
C ASP A 387 -10.61 -5.47 4.94
N CYS A 388 -10.98 -5.72 3.68
CA CYS A 388 -10.62 -4.79 2.58
C CYS A 388 -11.40 -3.47 2.54
N LEU A 389 -12.70 -3.51 2.84
CA LEU A 389 -13.66 -2.40 2.66
C LEU A 389 -13.47 -1.24 3.66
N ILE A 390 -12.24 -1.15 4.17
CA ILE A 390 -11.60 -0.09 4.92
C ILE A 390 -11.00 0.91 3.94
N VAL A 391 -10.11 0.49 3.03
CA VAL A 391 -9.01 1.36 2.61
C VAL A 391 -9.43 2.67 1.92
N ILE A 392 -10.34 2.66 0.94
CA ILE A 392 -10.73 3.92 0.28
C ILE A 392 -11.56 4.80 1.24
N SER A 393 -12.63 4.26 1.81
CA SER A 393 -13.56 4.97 2.71
C SER A 393 -12.89 5.48 4.00
N VAL A 394 -11.91 4.73 4.53
CA VAL A 394 -11.15 5.08 5.75
C VAL A 394 -10.00 6.03 5.43
N THR A 395 -9.30 5.90 4.30
CA THR A 395 -8.37 6.94 3.83
C THR A 395 -9.06 8.28 3.73
N LEU A 396 -10.21 8.32 3.04
CA LEU A 396 -11.01 9.53 2.90
C LEU A 396 -11.48 10.07 4.25
N ARG A 397 -12.13 9.24 5.08
CA ARG A 397 -12.64 9.70 6.37
C ARG A 397 -11.54 10.04 7.38
N CYS A 398 -10.31 9.55 7.21
CA CYS A 398 -9.15 10.01 7.97
C CYS A 398 -8.57 11.33 7.46
N CYS A 399 -8.46 11.54 6.14
CA CYS A 399 -8.11 12.86 5.58
C CYS A 399 -9.11 13.96 6.01
N LEU A 400 -10.40 13.60 6.15
CA LEU A 400 -11.42 14.47 6.74
C LEU A 400 -11.19 14.77 8.23
N ILE A 401 -10.74 13.81 9.02
CA ILE A 401 -10.36 14.05 10.42
C ILE A 401 -9.11 14.94 10.50
N THR A 402 -8.10 14.73 9.64
CA THR A 402 -6.82 15.46 9.70
C THR A 402 -6.94 16.90 9.26
N THR A 403 -7.77 17.19 8.25
CA THR A 403 -8.04 18.58 7.79
C THR A 403 -8.70 19.44 8.88
N THR A 404 -9.51 18.85 9.77
CA THR A 404 -10.03 19.60 10.95
C THR A 404 -8.97 19.95 11.99
N HIS A 405 -7.83 19.25 12.01
CA HIS A 405 -6.81 19.33 13.06
C HIS A 405 -5.47 19.93 12.62
N LYS A 406 -5.12 19.86 11.32
CA LYS A 406 -3.85 20.37 10.74
C LYS A 406 -4.14 21.52 9.75
N THR A 407 -4.31 22.74 10.28
CA THR A 407 -4.54 24.00 9.52
C THR A 407 -3.31 24.50 8.71
N ALA A 408 -2.46 23.58 8.24
CA ALA A 408 -1.16 23.86 7.62
C ALA A 408 -1.19 23.85 6.08
N ILE A 409 -2.24 23.31 5.46
CA ILE A 409 -2.35 23.21 4.00
C ILE A 409 -2.84 24.55 3.43
N ARG A 410 -2.03 25.19 2.58
CA ARG A 410 -2.38 26.46 1.91
C ARG A 410 -2.67 26.22 0.43
N SER A 411 -3.93 26.40 0.03
CA SER A 411 -4.35 26.53 -1.37
C SER A 411 -5.41 27.62 -1.54
N LEU A 412 -5.44 28.25 -2.70
CA LEU A 412 -6.39 29.30 -3.07
C LEU A 412 -7.75 28.73 -3.55
N SER A 413 -7.85 27.40 -3.72
CA SER A 413 -9.00 26.70 -4.35
C SER A 413 -9.86 25.88 -3.38
N LEU A 414 -9.68 26.04 -2.07
CA LEU A 414 -10.47 25.35 -1.03
C LEU A 414 -11.96 25.70 -1.14
N HIS A 415 -12.78 24.72 -1.51
CA HIS A 415 -14.24 24.80 -1.41
C HIS A 415 -14.70 24.14 -0.11
N ILE A 416 -15.70 24.75 0.55
CA ILE A 416 -16.21 24.30 1.86
C ILE A 416 -17.68 23.90 1.70
N PHE A 417 -17.94 22.59 1.73
CA PHE A 417 -19.28 22.03 1.91
C PHE A 417 -19.25 20.94 2.99
N PHE A 418 -20.40 20.32 3.29
CA PHE A 418 -20.67 19.64 4.56
C PHE A 418 -19.54 18.73 5.08
N SER A 419 -19.02 19.07 6.26
CA SER A 419 -17.96 18.36 7.00
C SER A 419 -16.59 18.21 6.29
N SER A 420 -16.43 18.72 5.06
CA SER A 420 -15.41 18.21 4.13
C SER A 420 -14.82 19.30 3.25
N THR A 421 -13.53 19.60 3.42
CA THR A 421 -12.77 20.44 2.48
C THR A 421 -11.94 19.56 1.55
N VAL A 422 -12.22 19.65 0.24
CA VAL A 422 -11.53 18.91 -0.82
C VAL A 422 -10.86 19.87 -1.81
N SER A 423 -9.77 19.45 -2.44
CA SER A 423 -8.99 20.28 -3.38
C SER A 423 -8.37 19.43 -4.49
N HIS A 424 -8.51 19.85 -5.74
CA HIS A 424 -7.96 19.15 -6.92
C HIS A 424 -6.43 18.91 -6.87
N SER A 425 -5.68 19.69 -6.07
CA SER A 425 -4.23 19.51 -5.91
C SER A 425 -3.83 18.59 -4.74
N TYR A 426 -4.78 18.20 -3.88
CA TYR A 426 -4.50 17.47 -2.64
C TYR A 426 -5.48 16.32 -2.33
N GLY A 427 -6.53 16.15 -3.14
CA GLY A 427 -7.71 15.37 -2.77
C GLY A 427 -8.31 15.89 -1.47
N TYR A 428 -8.52 14.98 -0.52
CA TYR A 428 -9.03 15.26 0.82
C TYR A 428 -7.93 15.72 1.81
N GLY A 429 -6.68 15.83 1.37
CA GLY A 429 -5.57 16.36 2.17
C GLY A 429 -4.53 15.32 2.61
N LEU A 430 -3.70 15.70 3.58
CA LEU A 430 -2.55 14.92 4.02
C LEU A 430 -2.96 13.65 4.79
N LEU A 431 -2.39 12.50 4.41
CA LEU A 431 -2.49 11.25 5.16
C LEU A 431 -1.87 11.37 6.55
N ASP A 432 -2.46 10.66 7.52
CA ASP A 432 -2.00 10.58 8.90
C ASP A 432 -2.12 9.13 9.39
N ALA A 433 -0.98 8.47 9.56
CA ALA A 433 -0.91 7.05 9.87
C ALA A 433 -1.55 6.71 11.22
N GLY A 434 -1.34 7.57 12.22
CA GLY A 434 -1.93 7.40 13.55
C GLY A 434 -3.46 7.41 13.52
N ALA A 435 -4.04 8.35 12.77
CA ALA A 435 -5.49 8.43 12.58
C ALA A 435 -6.03 7.26 11.73
N LEU A 436 -5.34 6.87 10.65
CA LEU A 436 -5.77 5.79 9.76
C LEU A 436 -5.83 4.44 10.51
N VAL A 437 -4.79 4.12 11.26
CA VAL A 437 -4.71 2.92 12.11
C VAL A 437 -5.78 2.92 13.20
N ALA A 438 -6.05 4.06 13.84
CA ALA A 438 -7.06 4.16 14.90
C ALA A 438 -8.51 4.02 14.37
N LEU A 439 -8.79 4.51 13.15
CA LEU A 439 -10.11 4.33 12.52
C LEU A 439 -10.29 2.91 11.98
N ALA A 440 -9.26 2.30 11.38
CA ALA A 440 -9.29 0.95 10.82
C ALA A 440 -9.70 -0.12 11.86
N GLN A 441 -9.16 -0.04 13.09
CA GLN A 441 -9.50 -0.96 14.20
C GLN A 441 -11.02 -1.08 14.45
N ASN A 442 -11.74 0.04 14.36
CA ASN A 442 -13.17 0.14 14.66
C ASN A 442 -14.06 0.21 13.41
N TRP A 443 -13.49 0.08 12.20
CA TRP A 443 -14.26 0.24 10.97
C TRP A 443 -15.24 -0.91 10.75
N THR A 444 -16.44 -0.57 10.27
CA THR A 444 -17.43 -1.54 9.79
C THR A 444 -17.43 -1.49 8.27
N SER A 445 -17.17 -2.64 7.63
CA SER A 445 -17.14 -2.79 6.17
C SER A 445 -18.39 -2.21 5.53
N VAL A 446 -18.21 -1.44 4.44
CA VAL A 446 -19.32 -0.83 3.71
C VAL A 446 -20.18 -1.89 2.98
N GLY A 447 -21.34 -1.48 2.49
CA GLY A 447 -22.20 -2.35 1.66
C GLY A 447 -21.55 -2.74 0.33
N PRO A 448 -22.13 -3.70 -0.41
CA PRO A 448 -21.64 -4.04 -1.75
C PRO A 448 -21.77 -2.81 -2.67
N GLN A 449 -20.69 -2.50 -3.40
CA GLN A 449 -20.65 -1.40 -4.36
C GLN A 449 -21.70 -1.62 -5.46
N ARG A 450 -22.40 -0.54 -5.82
CA ARG A 450 -23.42 -0.46 -6.85
C ARG A 450 -22.97 0.50 -7.96
N GLN A 451 -23.48 0.28 -9.15
CA GLN A 451 -23.19 1.09 -10.34
C GLN A 451 -24.50 1.52 -11.00
N CYS A 452 -24.88 2.79 -10.85
CA CYS A 452 -26.03 3.37 -11.53
C CYS A 452 -25.58 4.13 -12.79
N VAL A 453 -25.98 3.66 -13.97
CA VAL A 453 -25.61 4.23 -15.28
C VAL A 453 -26.76 5.07 -15.84
N ASN A 454 -26.51 6.36 -16.04
CA ASN A 454 -27.49 7.33 -16.56
C ASN A 454 -27.04 7.88 -17.92
N THR A 455 -27.77 7.55 -18.99
CA THR A 455 -27.61 8.24 -20.28
C THR A 455 -28.10 9.69 -20.11
N MET A 456 -27.19 10.64 -20.07
CA MET A 456 -27.53 12.05 -19.81
C MET A 456 -28.01 12.70 -21.10
N LEU A 457 -27.20 12.62 -22.16
CA LEU A 457 -27.47 13.22 -23.47
C LEU A 457 -27.89 12.17 -24.50
N SER A 458 -28.94 12.46 -25.27
CA SER A 458 -29.47 11.60 -26.35
C SER A 458 -29.42 12.23 -27.75
N GLU A 459 -29.10 13.52 -27.84
CA GLU A 459 -28.95 14.28 -29.09
C GLU A 459 -27.67 15.13 -28.99
N PRO A 460 -26.82 15.19 -30.04
CA PRO A 460 -25.62 15.99 -30.00
C PRO A 460 -25.89 17.49 -29.73
N ARG A 461 -24.96 18.15 -29.05
CA ARG A 461 -24.99 19.60 -28.75
C ARG A 461 -23.71 20.27 -29.22
N ASP A 462 -23.86 21.39 -29.93
CA ASP A 462 -22.74 22.31 -30.22
C ASP A 462 -22.19 22.85 -28.89
N ILE A 463 -20.86 22.86 -28.74
CA ILE A 463 -20.17 23.38 -27.57
C ILE A 463 -20.06 24.91 -27.64
N GLY A 464 -19.93 25.47 -28.86
CA GLY A 464 -19.70 26.90 -29.07
C GLY A 464 -18.54 27.44 -28.20
N ASN A 465 -18.77 28.58 -27.53
CA ASN A 465 -17.83 29.11 -26.55
C ASN A 465 -18.08 28.59 -25.13
N LYS A 466 -19.33 28.24 -24.79
CA LYS A 466 -19.70 27.59 -23.53
C LYS A 466 -21.02 26.83 -23.70
N LEU A 467 -21.01 25.56 -23.31
CA LEU A 467 -22.16 24.70 -23.17
C LEU A 467 -22.42 24.44 -21.69
N VAL A 468 -23.69 24.57 -21.29
CA VAL A 468 -24.18 24.13 -19.97
C VAL A 468 -25.32 23.16 -20.24
N PHE A 469 -25.23 21.96 -19.65
CA PHE A 469 -26.23 20.92 -19.77
C PHE A 469 -26.62 20.42 -18.38
N SER A 470 -27.88 20.62 -18.00
CA SER A 470 -28.44 20.21 -16.70
C SER A 470 -29.51 19.14 -16.89
N LYS A 471 -29.53 18.13 -16.02
CA LYS A 471 -30.53 17.06 -16.03
C LYS A 471 -30.69 16.45 -14.65
N SER A 472 -31.94 16.27 -14.23
CA SER A 472 -32.28 15.55 -13.00
C SER A 472 -32.19 14.03 -13.18
N VAL A 473 -31.62 13.34 -12.19
CA VAL A 473 -31.49 11.87 -12.13
C VAL A 473 -32.12 11.32 -10.86
N ASP A 474 -32.65 10.10 -10.95
CA ASP A 474 -33.26 9.35 -9.84
C ASP A 474 -32.27 8.45 -9.09
N ALA A 475 -30.99 8.49 -9.45
CA ALA A 475 -29.95 7.59 -8.94
C ALA A 475 -30.35 6.10 -8.95
N CYS A 476 -31.07 5.67 -9.99
CA CYS A 476 -31.61 4.32 -10.15
C CYS A 476 -32.60 3.90 -9.04
N TRP A 477 -33.33 4.85 -8.45
CA TRP A 477 -34.33 4.63 -7.41
C TRP A 477 -35.27 3.46 -7.72
N GLY A 478 -35.54 2.65 -6.70
CA GLY A 478 -36.41 1.47 -6.82
C GLY A 478 -35.80 0.28 -7.58
N ARG A 479 -34.50 0.31 -7.90
CA ARG A 479 -33.76 -0.80 -8.55
C ARG A 479 -32.60 -1.29 -7.67
N PRO A 480 -32.06 -2.51 -7.87
CA PRO A 480 -30.90 -2.97 -7.08
C PRO A 480 -29.63 -2.13 -7.32
N GLU A 481 -29.53 -1.42 -8.44
CA GLU A 481 -28.44 -0.48 -8.76
C GLU A 481 -28.54 0.85 -8.00
N HIS A 482 -29.59 1.08 -7.20
CA HIS A 482 -29.82 2.36 -6.52
C HIS A 482 -28.65 2.76 -5.60
N VAL A 483 -28.05 3.93 -5.86
CA VAL A 483 -27.03 4.55 -5.02
C VAL A 483 -27.67 5.68 -4.21
N SER A 484 -27.47 5.68 -2.89
CA SER A 484 -27.93 6.73 -1.95
C SER A 484 -26.79 7.39 -1.17
N SER A 485 -25.56 6.88 -1.32
CA SER A 485 -24.33 7.46 -0.78
C SER A 485 -23.24 7.22 -1.81
N LEU A 486 -22.68 8.30 -2.35
CA LEU A 486 -21.69 8.26 -3.41
C LEU A 486 -20.31 7.79 -2.94
N GLU A 487 -19.63 7.10 -3.84
CA GLU A 487 -18.19 6.88 -3.82
C GLU A 487 -17.57 7.69 -4.97
N HIS A 488 -17.43 7.06 -6.14
CA HIS A 488 -16.86 7.66 -7.34
C HIS A 488 -17.97 8.12 -8.31
N VAL A 489 -17.76 9.24 -9.01
CA VAL A 489 -18.61 9.66 -10.12
C VAL A 489 -17.79 9.72 -11.40
N GLN A 490 -18.27 9.12 -12.49
CA GLN A 490 -17.66 9.24 -13.81
C GLN A 490 -18.60 9.96 -14.78
N ALA A 491 -18.10 11.00 -15.44
CA ALA A 491 -18.72 11.58 -16.62
C ALA A 491 -18.01 11.05 -17.87
N ARG A 492 -18.63 10.07 -18.54
CA ARG A 492 -18.14 9.58 -19.83
C ARG A 492 -18.57 10.50 -20.95
N LEU A 493 -17.60 11.11 -21.62
CA LEU A 493 -17.83 12.11 -22.67
C LEU A 493 -17.24 11.64 -24.00
N THR A 494 -18.06 11.71 -25.04
CA THR A 494 -17.62 11.63 -26.44
C THR A 494 -17.87 13.01 -27.05
N LEU A 495 -16.81 13.74 -27.37
CA LEU A 495 -16.88 15.07 -27.94
C LEU A 495 -15.77 15.30 -28.97
N SER A 496 -16.10 15.95 -30.08
CA SER A 496 -15.12 16.49 -31.01
C SER A 496 -14.84 17.96 -30.68
N TYR A 497 -13.59 18.40 -30.80
CA TYR A 497 -13.23 19.80 -30.62
C TYR A 497 -11.93 20.13 -31.38
N ASN A 498 -11.80 21.36 -31.88
CA ASN A 498 -10.71 21.72 -32.79
C ASN A 498 -9.31 21.79 -32.15
N GLN A 499 -9.22 22.14 -30.87
CA GLN A 499 -7.99 22.11 -30.06
C GLN A 499 -8.34 21.78 -28.60
N ARG A 500 -8.13 20.52 -28.21
CA ARG A 500 -8.60 19.90 -26.96
C ARG A 500 -8.17 20.66 -25.70
N GLY A 501 -6.93 21.15 -25.65
CA GLY A 501 -6.38 21.90 -24.52
C GLY A 501 -7.04 23.24 -24.19
N LYS A 502 -7.90 23.77 -25.06
CA LYS A 502 -8.68 25.00 -24.81
C LYS A 502 -9.96 24.77 -24.01
N LEU A 503 -10.32 23.51 -23.76
CA LEU A 503 -11.49 23.16 -22.96
C LEU A 503 -11.15 23.19 -21.46
N ALA A 504 -12.04 23.81 -20.69
CA ALA A 504 -12.24 23.43 -19.29
C ALA A 504 -13.59 22.70 -19.17
N ILE A 505 -13.62 21.62 -18.39
CA ILE A 505 -14.82 20.79 -18.18
C ILE A 505 -15.08 20.71 -16.69
N HIS A 506 -16.33 20.94 -16.29
CA HIS A 506 -16.75 20.92 -14.89
C HIS A 506 -18.07 20.15 -14.72
N LEU A 507 -18.18 19.40 -13.63
CA LEU A 507 -19.41 18.70 -13.22
C LEU A 507 -19.85 19.21 -11.85
N ILE A 508 -21.13 19.54 -11.72
CA ILE A 508 -21.73 20.06 -10.50
C ILE A 508 -22.77 19.04 -10.00
N SER A 509 -22.64 18.63 -8.73
CA SER A 509 -23.57 17.70 -8.05
C SER A 509 -24.88 18.40 -7.63
N PRO A 510 -25.93 17.64 -7.26
CA PRO A 510 -27.19 18.20 -6.74
C PRO A 510 -27.04 19.03 -5.46
N LEU A 511 -25.97 18.82 -4.68
CA LEU A 511 -25.64 19.62 -3.50
C LEU A 511 -24.76 20.84 -3.82
N GLY A 512 -24.37 21.03 -5.08
CA GLY A 512 -23.59 22.18 -5.58
C GLY A 512 -22.08 21.97 -5.63
N THR A 513 -21.58 20.75 -5.34
CA THR A 513 -20.14 20.45 -5.37
C THR A 513 -19.62 20.49 -6.81
N ARG A 514 -18.75 21.46 -7.11
CA ARG A 514 -18.19 21.70 -8.45
C ARG A 514 -16.83 21.02 -8.60
N SER A 515 -16.82 19.90 -9.32
CA SER A 515 -15.62 19.16 -9.72
C SER A 515 -15.09 19.69 -11.05
N THR A 516 -13.81 20.09 -11.12
CA THR A 516 -13.11 20.35 -12.38
C THR A 516 -12.64 19.01 -12.95
N LEU A 517 -13.32 18.56 -14.00
CA LEU A 517 -12.99 17.32 -14.71
C LEU A 517 -11.82 17.48 -15.68
N LEU A 518 -11.64 18.67 -16.25
CA LEU A 518 -10.51 19.00 -17.11
C LEU A 518 -10.08 20.45 -16.87
N PHE A 519 -8.82 20.64 -16.50
CA PHE A 519 -8.18 21.96 -16.56
C PHE A 519 -7.66 22.24 -17.98
N PRO A 520 -7.60 23.51 -18.43
CA PRO A 520 -7.00 23.85 -19.71
C PRO A 520 -5.53 23.44 -19.76
N ARG A 521 -5.13 22.80 -20.87
CA ARG A 521 -3.76 22.34 -21.09
C ARG A 521 -3.16 23.07 -22.30
N PRO A 522 -2.32 24.10 -22.12
CA PRO A 522 -1.85 24.95 -23.23
C PRO A 522 -1.04 24.22 -24.31
N ASN A 523 -0.43 23.08 -23.98
CA ASN A 523 0.33 22.24 -24.91
C ASN A 523 -0.55 21.29 -25.76
N ASP A 524 -1.80 21.04 -25.37
CA ASP A 524 -2.70 20.09 -26.05
C ASP A 524 -3.40 20.73 -27.26
N PHE A 525 -2.71 20.66 -28.40
CA PHE A 525 -3.22 21.10 -29.69
C PHE A 525 -4.04 20.02 -30.44
N SER A 526 -4.36 18.86 -29.84
CA SER A 526 -5.05 17.77 -30.54
C SER A 526 -6.46 18.16 -30.99
N SER A 527 -6.85 17.72 -32.18
CA SER A 527 -8.19 17.88 -32.77
C SER A 527 -9.07 16.62 -32.66
N GLU A 528 -8.57 15.58 -31.99
CA GLU A 528 -9.26 14.29 -31.82
C GLU A 528 -10.39 14.37 -30.77
N GLY A 529 -10.29 15.32 -29.83
CA GLY A 529 -11.23 15.47 -28.73
C GLY A 529 -11.13 14.32 -27.72
N PHE A 530 -12.29 13.85 -27.25
CA PHE A 530 -12.42 12.75 -26.30
C PHE A 530 -13.43 11.71 -26.83
N ASN A 531 -13.15 10.42 -26.62
CA ASN A 531 -13.95 9.31 -27.15
C ASN A 531 -14.25 8.28 -26.03
N ASP A 532 -15.51 8.24 -25.54
CA ASP A 532 -15.94 7.57 -24.29
C ASP A 532 -15.00 7.81 -23.09
N TRP A 533 -14.35 9.00 -23.02
CA TRP A 533 -13.38 9.27 -21.96
C TRP A 533 -14.09 9.47 -20.63
N ALA A 534 -13.71 8.65 -19.64
CA ALA A 534 -14.42 8.52 -18.38
C ALA A 534 -13.81 9.40 -17.27
N PHE A 535 -13.92 10.72 -17.41
CA PHE A 535 -13.48 11.68 -16.39
C PHE A 535 -14.08 11.34 -15.01
N MET A 536 -13.24 11.17 -14.00
CA MET A 536 -13.63 10.72 -12.66
C MET A 536 -13.53 11.85 -11.64
N THR A 537 -14.48 11.90 -10.70
CA THR A 537 -14.40 12.75 -9.51
C THR A 537 -14.69 11.97 -8.23
N THR A 538 -13.86 12.21 -7.22
CA THR A 538 -14.01 11.75 -5.84
C THR A 538 -14.68 12.80 -4.96
N HIS A 539 -14.76 14.06 -5.41
CA HIS A 539 -15.08 15.22 -4.57
C HIS A 539 -16.50 15.20 -3.96
N SER A 540 -17.40 14.40 -4.53
CA SER A 540 -18.79 14.22 -4.06
C SER A 540 -19.00 12.91 -3.30
N TRP A 541 -17.96 12.38 -2.66
CA TRP A 541 -18.07 11.22 -1.78
C TRP A 541 -19.04 11.48 -0.60
N ASP A 542 -19.75 10.44 -0.16
CA ASP A 542 -20.82 10.45 0.85
C ASP A 542 -22.06 11.32 0.50
N GLU A 543 -22.11 12.02 -0.66
CA GLU A 543 -23.30 12.76 -1.10
C GLU A 543 -24.46 11.84 -1.55
N ASP A 544 -25.72 12.31 -1.44
CA ASP A 544 -26.87 11.71 -2.14
C ASP A 544 -26.89 12.20 -3.60
N PRO A 545 -26.76 11.31 -4.60
CA PRO A 545 -26.70 11.70 -6.00
C PRO A 545 -28.05 12.03 -6.65
N GLN A 546 -29.17 11.96 -5.93
CA GLN A 546 -30.50 12.29 -6.46
C GLN A 546 -30.67 13.80 -6.69
N GLY A 547 -31.22 14.17 -7.85
CA GLY A 547 -31.48 15.57 -8.21
C GLY A 547 -30.73 16.01 -9.48
N GLU A 548 -30.53 17.32 -9.62
CA GLU A 548 -29.99 17.91 -10.85
C GLU A 548 -28.46 17.89 -10.90
N TRP A 549 -27.92 17.20 -11.91
CA TRP A 549 -26.50 17.27 -12.27
C TRP A 549 -26.31 18.24 -13.43
N THR A 550 -25.28 19.09 -13.34
CA THR A 550 -24.94 20.06 -14.39
C THR A 550 -23.52 19.84 -14.89
N LEU A 551 -23.38 19.68 -16.21
CA LEU A 551 -22.10 19.66 -16.93
C LEU A 551 -21.86 21.02 -17.58
N GLU A 552 -20.72 21.65 -17.28
CA GLU A 552 -20.21 22.81 -18.00
C GLU A 552 -19.03 22.40 -18.89
N ILE A 553 -19.03 22.84 -20.15
CA ILE A 553 -17.88 22.76 -21.06
C ILE A 553 -17.64 24.17 -21.59
N GLU A 554 -16.45 24.73 -21.38
CA GLU A 554 -16.14 26.11 -21.78
C GLU A 554 -14.79 26.24 -22.50
N ASN A 555 -14.75 27.12 -23.51
CA ASN A 555 -13.54 27.50 -24.22
C ASN A 555 -12.86 28.66 -23.48
N VAL A 556 -11.71 28.42 -22.86
CA VAL A 556 -10.99 29.47 -22.10
C VAL A 556 -10.27 30.49 -23.00
N ALA A 557 -10.22 30.25 -24.32
CA ALA A 557 -9.64 31.16 -25.31
C ALA A 557 -10.68 31.59 -26.38
N PRO A 558 -11.79 32.25 -25.99
CA PRO A 558 -12.90 32.58 -26.90
C PRO A 558 -12.55 33.64 -27.94
N ASN A 559 -11.52 34.46 -27.67
CA ASN A 559 -11.01 35.50 -28.58
C ASN A 559 -9.85 35.00 -29.48
N GLY A 560 -9.63 33.69 -29.56
CA GLY A 560 -8.60 33.11 -30.43
C GLY A 560 -8.89 33.28 -31.93
N PRO A 561 -7.88 33.21 -32.81
CA PRO A 561 -8.05 33.39 -34.26
C PRO A 561 -8.83 32.25 -34.95
N LEU A 562 -9.02 31.12 -34.27
CA LEU A 562 -9.83 30.00 -34.72
C LEU A 562 -11.20 30.06 -34.04
N LYS A 563 -12.27 30.11 -34.84
CA LYS A 563 -13.64 30.00 -34.34
C LYS A 563 -13.81 28.69 -33.58
N ALA A 564 -14.39 28.74 -32.38
CA ALA A 564 -14.76 27.55 -31.64
C ALA A 564 -15.73 26.69 -32.47
N ASN A 565 -15.42 25.39 -32.57
CA ASN A 565 -16.20 24.41 -33.30
C ASN A 565 -15.95 23.04 -32.69
N GLY A 566 -17.01 22.41 -32.19
CA GLY A 566 -16.96 21.11 -31.56
C GLY A 566 -18.31 20.70 -31.01
N VAL A 567 -18.54 19.40 -30.91
CA VAL A 567 -19.86 18.84 -30.61
C VAL A 567 -19.72 17.78 -29.52
N LEU A 568 -20.45 17.95 -28.42
CA LEU A 568 -20.68 16.90 -27.44
C LEU A 568 -21.72 15.94 -28.04
N SER A 569 -21.29 14.73 -28.41
CA SER A 569 -22.16 13.73 -29.05
C SER A 569 -22.79 12.76 -28.04
N GLN A 570 -22.07 12.42 -26.96
CA GLN A 570 -22.55 11.55 -25.90
C GLN A 570 -22.06 12.05 -24.53
N PHE A 571 -22.95 11.99 -23.54
CA PHE A 571 -22.64 12.14 -22.12
C PHE A 571 -23.38 11.04 -21.35
N THR A 572 -22.61 10.22 -20.63
CA THR A 572 -23.13 9.20 -19.71
C THR A 572 -22.59 9.49 -18.31
N LEU A 573 -23.48 9.64 -17.33
CA LEU A 573 -23.13 9.82 -15.93
C LEU A 573 -23.22 8.46 -15.23
N ILE A 574 -22.10 7.99 -14.67
CA ILE A 574 -22.03 6.75 -13.90
C ILE A 574 -21.78 7.11 -12.45
N LEU A 575 -22.70 6.68 -11.59
CA LEU A 575 -22.66 6.89 -10.15
C LEU A 575 -22.25 5.57 -9.52
N TRP A 576 -21.13 5.55 -8.82
CA TRP A 576 -20.69 4.42 -7.99
C TRP A 576 -20.98 4.74 -6.53
N GLY A 577 -21.33 3.73 -5.75
CA GLY A 577 -21.46 3.90 -4.31
C GLY A 577 -22.30 2.82 -3.64
N THR A 578 -22.86 3.14 -2.48
CA THR A 578 -23.68 2.22 -1.69
C THR A 578 -25.15 2.66 -1.67
N GLY A 579 -26.03 1.73 -1.30
CA GLY A 579 -27.46 1.99 -1.14
C GLY A 579 -28.12 0.93 -0.24
N PRO A 580 -29.35 1.18 0.24
CA PRO A 580 -30.00 0.32 1.23
C PRO A 580 -30.15 -1.12 0.75
N SER A 581 -29.66 -2.07 1.54
CA SER A 581 -29.68 -3.51 1.24
C SER A 581 -31.08 -4.12 1.25
N ILE A 582 -32.00 -3.51 2.00
CA ILE A 582 -33.42 -3.87 2.05
C ILE A 582 -34.21 -2.57 2.00
N VAL A 583 -35.07 -2.41 0.99
CA VAL A 583 -36.15 -1.41 1.03
C VAL A 583 -37.17 -1.90 2.04
N ASN A 584 -37.09 -1.43 3.29
CA ASN A 584 -38.11 -1.68 4.29
C ASN A 584 -39.16 -0.56 4.22
N PRO A 585 -40.34 -0.79 3.60
CA PRO A 585 -41.39 0.23 3.44
C PRO A 585 -42.00 0.69 4.77
N SER A 586 -41.63 0.05 5.89
CA SER A 586 -42.09 0.38 7.24
C SER A 586 -41.22 1.45 7.93
N SER A 587 -40.12 1.89 7.32
CA SER A 587 -39.21 2.86 7.93
C SER A 587 -39.77 4.29 7.85
N PRO A 588 -39.77 5.09 8.94
CA PRO A 588 -40.21 6.49 8.90
C PRO A 588 -39.30 7.37 8.03
N ASP A 589 -38.04 6.97 7.85
CA ASP A 589 -37.02 7.71 7.09
C ASP A 589 -37.06 7.45 5.57
N PHE A 590 -38.08 6.73 5.07
CA PHE A 590 -38.16 6.40 3.64
C PHE A 590 -38.65 7.61 2.80
N PRO A 591 -37.84 8.12 1.84
CA PRO A 591 -38.24 9.22 0.96
C PRO A 591 -39.53 8.93 0.19
N ARG A 592 -40.43 9.92 0.15
CA ARG A 592 -41.72 9.80 -0.54
C ARG A 592 -41.57 10.22 -2.02
N PRO A 593 -42.08 9.44 -2.99
CA PRO A 593 -42.03 9.81 -4.40
C PRO A 593 -42.89 11.04 -4.68
N SER A 594 -42.58 11.79 -5.75
CA SER A 594 -43.32 13.00 -6.13
C SER A 594 -44.70 12.68 -6.72
N ASN A 595 -45.73 13.45 -6.33
CA ASN A 595 -47.14 13.14 -6.60
C ASN A 595 -47.59 13.25 -8.08
N ASN A 596 -46.68 13.58 -9.00
CA ASN A 596 -47.01 13.97 -10.39
C ASN A 596 -47.58 12.85 -11.29
N SER A 597 -47.65 11.60 -10.82
CA SER A 597 -48.17 10.45 -11.60
C SER A 597 -49.52 9.89 -11.09
N CYS A 598 -50.08 10.48 -10.04
CA CYS A 598 -51.34 10.05 -9.45
C CYS A 598 -52.56 10.45 -10.30
N LYS A 599 -53.57 9.58 -10.38
CA LYS A 599 -54.85 9.80 -11.07
C LYS A 599 -55.97 10.23 -10.11
N THR A 600 -55.99 9.70 -8.88
CA THR A 600 -57.03 9.99 -7.88
C THR A 600 -56.43 9.98 -6.46
N PHE A 601 -56.78 10.97 -5.64
CA PHE A 601 -56.34 11.11 -4.24
C PHE A 601 -57.50 10.89 -3.25
N ASP A 602 -57.19 10.52 -2.01
CA ASP A 602 -58.14 10.52 -0.90
C ASP A 602 -58.28 11.89 -0.19
N ALA A 603 -59.08 11.93 0.87
CA ALA A 603 -59.31 13.14 1.69
C ALA A 603 -58.07 13.58 2.49
N GLN A 604 -57.00 12.78 2.51
CA GLN A 604 -55.73 13.00 3.19
C GLN A 604 -54.60 13.33 2.19
N GLN A 605 -54.91 13.49 0.90
CA GLN A 605 -53.97 13.72 -0.21
C GLN A 605 -52.97 12.56 -0.46
N ILE A 606 -53.35 11.34 -0.05
CA ILE A 606 -52.64 10.11 -0.40
C ILE A 606 -53.18 9.60 -1.75
N CYS A 607 -52.31 9.08 -2.61
CA CYS A 607 -52.75 8.54 -3.90
C CYS A 607 -53.46 7.19 -3.72
N ILE A 608 -54.64 7.04 -4.34
CA ILE A 608 -55.43 5.79 -4.32
C ILE A 608 -55.58 5.13 -5.69
N GLU A 609 -55.36 5.88 -6.79
CA GLU A 609 -55.32 5.32 -8.14
C GLU A 609 -54.21 5.99 -8.95
N CYS A 610 -53.44 5.18 -9.69
CA CYS A 610 -52.33 5.63 -10.53
C CYS A 610 -52.71 5.81 -12.00
N SER A 611 -51.94 6.62 -12.72
CA SER A 611 -52.08 6.74 -14.17
C SER A 611 -51.74 5.42 -14.89
N PRO A 612 -52.36 5.11 -16.05
CA PRO A 612 -52.05 3.88 -16.79
C PRO A 612 -50.55 3.70 -17.08
N GLY A 613 -50.02 2.51 -16.79
CA GLY A 613 -48.58 2.22 -16.87
C GLY A 613 -47.79 2.50 -15.58
N PHE A 614 -48.46 2.86 -14.49
CA PHE A 614 -47.89 2.95 -13.14
C PHE A 614 -48.66 2.04 -12.18
N SER A 615 -47.98 1.55 -11.14
CA SER A 615 -48.54 0.75 -10.05
C SER A 615 -48.50 1.53 -8.74
N LEU A 616 -49.51 1.36 -7.89
CA LEU A 616 -49.56 1.92 -6.54
C LEU A 616 -48.57 1.20 -5.62
N PHE A 617 -47.70 1.95 -4.93
CA PHE A 617 -46.82 1.46 -3.89
C PHE A 617 -46.90 2.39 -2.67
N LEU A 618 -47.41 1.85 -1.56
CA LEU A 618 -47.67 2.53 -0.28
C LEU A 618 -48.64 3.72 -0.40
N GLN A 619 -48.16 4.87 -0.84
CA GLN A 619 -48.88 6.15 -0.88
C GLN A 619 -48.68 6.92 -2.20
N GLY A 620 -47.95 6.34 -3.16
CA GLY A 620 -47.62 6.98 -4.44
C GLY A 620 -47.46 5.98 -5.59
N CYS A 621 -47.18 6.49 -6.79
CA CYS A 621 -47.19 5.72 -8.03
C CYS A 621 -45.77 5.47 -8.55
N VAL A 622 -45.44 4.20 -8.82
CA VAL A 622 -44.14 3.78 -9.37
C VAL A 622 -44.33 3.11 -10.73
N LYS A 623 -43.40 3.34 -11.67
CA LYS A 623 -43.49 2.78 -13.04
C LYS A 623 -43.08 1.30 -13.09
N LEU A 624 -42.17 0.89 -12.21
CA LEU A 624 -41.84 -0.51 -11.92
C LEU A 624 -41.92 -0.70 -10.40
N CYS A 625 -42.29 -1.90 -9.96
CA CYS A 625 -42.29 -2.25 -8.54
C CYS A 625 -40.86 -2.51 -8.04
N PRO A 626 -40.53 -2.12 -6.79
CA PRO A 626 -39.21 -2.34 -6.22
C PRO A 626 -38.93 -3.84 -5.97
N PRO A 627 -37.65 -4.25 -5.84
CA PRO A 627 -37.28 -5.61 -5.44
C PRO A 627 -38.05 -6.11 -4.21
N GLY A 628 -38.42 -7.39 -4.22
CA GLY A 628 -39.38 -7.95 -3.26
C GLY A 628 -40.86 -7.68 -3.58
N PHE A 629 -41.20 -6.98 -4.67
CA PHE A 629 -42.58 -6.74 -5.12
C PHE A 629 -42.76 -6.94 -6.64
N THR A 630 -43.97 -7.31 -7.07
CA THR A 630 -44.38 -7.40 -8.49
C THR A 630 -45.67 -6.61 -8.74
N SER A 631 -45.92 -6.21 -9.98
CA SER A 631 -47.13 -5.48 -10.37
C SER A 631 -48.31 -6.43 -10.55
N GLY A 632 -49.38 -6.24 -9.79
CA GLY A 632 -50.60 -7.05 -9.87
C GLY A 632 -51.85 -6.25 -9.52
N GLN A 633 -53.02 -6.88 -9.66
CA GLN A 633 -54.29 -6.26 -9.26
C GLN A 633 -54.52 -6.47 -7.75
N GLN A 634 -54.64 -5.37 -7.01
CA GLN A 634 -55.08 -5.36 -5.62
C GLN A 634 -56.53 -4.89 -5.55
N LEU A 635 -57.36 -5.62 -4.80
CA LEU A 635 -58.74 -5.24 -4.53
C LEU A 635 -58.78 -4.24 -3.36
N LEU A 636 -59.45 -3.10 -3.56
CA LEU A 636 -59.66 -2.10 -2.51
C LEU A 636 -61.09 -2.18 -1.97
N ASN A 637 -61.25 -2.54 -0.70
CA ASN A 637 -62.53 -2.45 0.01
C ASN A 637 -62.83 -0.99 0.39
N LEU A 638 -63.27 -0.20 -0.58
CA LEU A 638 -63.75 1.17 -0.37
C LEU A 638 -65.23 1.15 0.07
N SER A 639 -65.46 1.20 1.38
CA SER A 639 -66.80 1.29 1.96
C SER A 639 -67.35 2.72 1.88
N LEU A 640 -67.88 3.12 0.73
CA LEU A 640 -68.89 4.19 0.65
C LEU A 640 -70.28 3.60 0.94
N GLU A 641 -71.22 4.45 1.34
CA GLU A 641 -72.48 4.01 1.94
C GLU A 641 -73.38 3.21 0.96
N ASN A 642 -73.71 1.98 1.36
CA ASN A 642 -74.74 1.08 0.81
C ASN A 642 -74.56 0.42 -0.57
N TRP A 643 -73.45 0.61 -1.30
CA TRP A 643 -73.08 -0.30 -2.40
C TRP A 643 -71.56 -0.56 -2.41
N VAL A 644 -71.18 -1.84 -2.46
CA VAL A 644 -69.78 -2.28 -2.62
C VAL A 644 -69.58 -2.71 -4.07
N ASP A 645 -68.80 -1.92 -4.81
CA ASP A 645 -68.29 -2.28 -6.13
C ASP A 645 -66.80 -2.63 -6.00
N LEU A 646 -66.35 -3.74 -6.59
CA LEU A 646 -64.99 -4.27 -6.37
C LEU A 646 -63.98 -3.62 -7.32
N SER A 647 -63.59 -2.39 -7.00
CA SER A 647 -62.49 -1.69 -7.66
C SER A 647 -61.16 -2.43 -7.50
N SER A 648 -60.66 -3.02 -8.59
CA SER A 648 -59.29 -3.50 -8.69
C SER A 648 -58.35 -2.37 -9.16
N VAL A 649 -57.27 -2.15 -8.42
CA VAL A 649 -56.24 -1.15 -8.73
C VAL A 649 -54.91 -1.85 -8.95
N GLN A 650 -54.14 -1.39 -9.95
CA GLN A 650 -52.81 -1.93 -10.19
C GLN A 650 -51.85 -1.47 -9.09
N ALA A 651 -51.29 -2.41 -8.34
CA ALA A 651 -50.46 -2.17 -7.17
C ALA A 651 -49.24 -3.10 -7.14
N CYS A 652 -48.24 -2.72 -6.34
CA CYS A 652 -47.06 -3.53 -6.10
C CYS A 652 -47.30 -4.50 -4.94
N LEU A 653 -47.59 -5.75 -5.29
CA LEU A 653 -47.84 -6.86 -4.35
C LEU A 653 -46.51 -7.53 -3.96
N PRO A 654 -46.33 -7.97 -2.70
CA PRO A 654 -45.08 -8.59 -2.26
C PRO A 654 -44.84 -9.94 -2.95
N CYS A 655 -43.58 -10.18 -3.30
CA CYS A 655 -43.10 -11.48 -3.77
C CYS A 655 -43.26 -12.55 -2.69
N ASN A 656 -43.23 -13.82 -3.10
CA ASN A 656 -43.09 -14.92 -2.15
C ASN A 656 -41.78 -14.78 -1.34
N PRO A 657 -41.77 -14.98 0.00
CA PRO A 657 -40.57 -14.80 0.82
C PRO A 657 -39.33 -15.64 0.45
N ALA A 658 -39.48 -16.66 -0.40
CA ALA A 658 -38.35 -17.42 -0.94
C ALA A 658 -37.62 -16.71 -2.11
N CYS A 659 -38.27 -15.74 -2.77
CA CYS A 659 -37.72 -15.01 -3.92
C CYS A 659 -37.08 -13.68 -3.48
N LEU A 660 -36.07 -13.21 -4.24
CA LEU A 660 -35.52 -11.84 -4.13
C LEU A 660 -36.21 -10.88 -5.11
N THR A 661 -36.50 -11.36 -6.33
CA THR A 661 -37.41 -10.72 -7.29
C THR A 661 -38.33 -11.77 -7.91
N CYS A 662 -39.50 -11.36 -8.40
CA CYS A 662 -40.52 -12.27 -8.90
C CYS A 662 -41.32 -11.67 -10.08
N SER A 663 -41.91 -12.52 -10.90
CA SER A 663 -42.91 -12.15 -11.92
C SER A 663 -44.34 -12.15 -11.37
N GLY A 664 -44.59 -12.91 -10.29
CA GLY A 664 -45.88 -13.15 -9.67
C GLY A 664 -45.72 -13.41 -8.17
N THR A 665 -46.83 -13.51 -7.43
CA THR A 665 -46.81 -13.67 -5.97
C THR A 665 -46.64 -15.13 -5.51
N GLY A 666 -46.60 -16.09 -6.44
CA GLY A 666 -46.48 -17.52 -6.14
C GLY A 666 -45.06 -17.99 -5.79
N PRO A 667 -44.93 -19.16 -5.15
CA PRO A 667 -43.64 -19.77 -4.81
C PRO A 667 -42.88 -20.32 -6.04
N ALA A 668 -43.49 -20.28 -7.22
CA ALA A 668 -42.93 -20.70 -8.50
C ALA A 668 -42.90 -19.55 -9.53
N ASP A 669 -42.85 -18.31 -9.04
CA ASP A 669 -42.74 -17.08 -9.85
C ASP A 669 -41.43 -16.31 -9.57
N CYS A 670 -40.42 -16.93 -8.95
CA CYS A 670 -39.15 -16.28 -8.66
C CYS A 670 -38.36 -16.00 -9.95
N LEU A 671 -37.80 -14.79 -10.06
CA LEU A 671 -36.86 -14.36 -11.09
C LEU A 671 -35.42 -14.28 -10.58
N SER A 672 -35.24 -14.08 -9.27
CA SER A 672 -33.94 -14.18 -8.59
C SER A 672 -34.12 -14.65 -7.14
N CYS A 673 -33.04 -15.12 -6.52
CA CYS A 673 -33.04 -15.72 -5.19
C CYS A 673 -32.16 -14.97 -4.20
N PRO A 674 -32.47 -15.02 -2.88
CA PRO A 674 -31.60 -14.48 -1.84
C PRO A 674 -30.23 -15.19 -1.80
N PRO A 675 -29.20 -14.57 -1.19
CA PRO A 675 -27.91 -15.21 -0.96
C PRO A 675 -28.03 -16.60 -0.32
N HIS A 676 -27.17 -17.53 -0.72
CA HIS A 676 -27.17 -18.94 -0.32
C HIS A 676 -28.39 -19.76 -0.78
N SER A 677 -29.20 -19.21 -1.70
CA SER A 677 -30.20 -19.95 -2.49
C SER A 677 -29.92 -19.80 -3.99
N HIS A 678 -30.39 -20.76 -4.78
CA HIS A 678 -30.23 -20.77 -6.24
C HIS A 678 -31.57 -20.99 -6.92
N LEU A 679 -31.73 -20.43 -8.12
CA LEU A 679 -32.97 -20.52 -8.90
C LEU A 679 -33.00 -21.87 -9.64
N VAL A 680 -34.06 -22.63 -9.42
CA VAL A 680 -34.33 -23.91 -10.09
C VAL A 680 -35.68 -23.79 -10.77
N PHE A 681 -35.66 -23.73 -12.11
CA PHE A 681 -36.77 -23.24 -12.94
C PHE A 681 -37.20 -21.83 -12.52
N THR A 682 -38.25 -21.71 -11.71
CA THR A 682 -38.82 -20.46 -11.20
C THR A 682 -39.07 -20.49 -9.68
N SER A 683 -38.42 -21.41 -8.96
CA SER A 683 -38.44 -21.49 -7.49
C SER A 683 -37.03 -21.42 -6.92
N CYS A 684 -36.88 -20.84 -5.73
CA CYS A 684 -35.59 -20.73 -5.04
C CYS A 684 -35.36 -21.91 -4.09
N LEU A 685 -34.20 -22.56 -4.23
CA LEU A 685 -33.77 -23.70 -3.40
C LEU A 685 -32.52 -23.33 -2.59
N HIS A 686 -32.60 -23.52 -1.27
CA HIS A 686 -31.56 -23.19 -0.30
C HIS A 686 -30.51 -24.31 -0.19
N GLN A 687 -29.22 -23.96 -0.16
CA GLN A 687 -28.14 -24.94 -0.03
C GLN A 687 -27.86 -25.34 1.43
N ASN A 688 -28.05 -26.62 1.76
CA ASN A 688 -27.50 -27.21 2.97
C ASN A 688 -25.99 -27.48 2.83
N GLN A 689 -25.23 -27.32 3.93
CA GLN A 689 -23.76 -27.22 3.92
C GLN A 689 -22.99 -28.43 3.32
N VAL A 690 -23.63 -29.59 3.16
CA VAL A 690 -22.97 -30.86 2.77
C VAL A 690 -22.46 -30.85 1.33
N GLN A 691 -23.00 -30.02 0.44
CA GLN A 691 -22.61 -29.99 -0.98
C GLN A 691 -21.35 -29.15 -1.29
N ARG A 692 -20.67 -28.56 -0.29
CA ARG A 692 -19.40 -27.83 -0.49
C ARG A 692 -18.18 -28.76 -0.65
N LYS A 693 -18.15 -29.57 -1.71
CA LYS A 693 -16.93 -30.23 -2.22
C LYS A 693 -16.93 -30.32 -3.74
N SER A 694 -16.13 -29.46 -4.39
CA SER A 694 -15.73 -29.66 -5.78
C SER A 694 -14.73 -30.84 -5.87
N PRO A 695 -14.61 -31.52 -7.03
CA PRO A 695 -13.76 -32.70 -7.16
C PRO A 695 -12.26 -32.37 -7.07
N LEU A 696 -11.48 -33.34 -6.59
CA LEU A 696 -10.03 -33.35 -6.75
C LEU A 696 -9.68 -33.53 -8.24
N THR A 697 -8.88 -32.63 -8.79
CA THR A 697 -8.29 -32.75 -10.12
C THR A 697 -7.15 -33.77 -10.10
N GLY A 698 -7.08 -34.66 -11.10
CA GLY A 698 -6.01 -35.64 -11.22
C GLY A 698 -5.90 -36.23 -12.63
N GLY A 699 -4.72 -36.05 -13.25
CA GLY A 699 -4.24 -36.84 -14.39
C GLY A 699 -4.88 -36.58 -15.75
N LEU A 700 -4.18 -35.83 -16.61
CA LEU A 700 -4.34 -35.92 -18.07
C LEU A 700 -3.44 -37.05 -18.61
N GLN A 701 -4.01 -38.06 -19.27
CA GLN A 701 -3.28 -38.88 -20.25
C GLN A 701 -4.20 -39.76 -21.11
N GLY A 702 -3.95 -39.78 -22.43
CA GLY A 702 -4.12 -40.95 -23.30
C GLY A 702 -5.53 -41.30 -23.82
N ASP A 703 -5.78 -40.89 -25.06
CA ASP A 703 -6.46 -41.62 -26.17
C ASP A 703 -7.42 -42.80 -25.89
N GLY A 704 -8.59 -42.75 -26.53
CA GLY A 704 -9.43 -43.94 -26.75
C GLY A 704 -10.86 -43.62 -27.18
N ALA A 705 -11.25 -43.97 -28.40
CA ALA A 705 -12.62 -43.77 -28.90
C ALA A 705 -13.27 -45.10 -29.31
N GLN A 706 -14.41 -45.44 -28.69
CA GLN A 706 -15.63 -45.97 -29.33
C GLN A 706 -16.76 -46.20 -28.29
N PRO A 707 -18.04 -46.24 -28.71
CA PRO A 707 -19.22 -46.48 -27.86
C PRO A 707 -19.70 -47.95 -27.90
N GLU A 708 -20.90 -48.19 -27.32
CA GLU A 708 -21.60 -49.48 -27.09
C GLU A 708 -21.10 -50.27 -25.84
N GLY A 709 -21.95 -50.89 -25.02
CA GLY A 709 -23.43 -50.95 -25.01
C GLY A 709 -23.98 -51.81 -23.85
N ALA A 710 -25.30 -52.04 -23.84
CA ALA A 710 -26.06 -52.97 -22.97
C ALA A 710 -26.16 -52.70 -21.45
N SER A 711 -27.36 -52.28 -21.02
CA SER A 711 -27.94 -52.44 -19.67
C SER A 711 -28.74 -53.77 -19.58
N PRO A 712 -29.47 -54.12 -18.50
CA PRO A 712 -29.46 -53.67 -17.08
C PRO A 712 -29.52 -54.87 -16.07
N ALA A 713 -29.98 -54.61 -14.83
CA ALA A 713 -30.67 -55.55 -13.91
C ALA A 713 -29.79 -56.51 -13.06
N VAL A 714 -30.15 -56.90 -11.82
CA VAL A 714 -31.25 -56.47 -10.91
C VAL A 714 -30.92 -56.82 -9.43
N ALA A 715 -31.24 -55.91 -8.50
CA ALA A 715 -31.46 -56.11 -7.05
C ALA A 715 -30.35 -56.83 -6.21
N ASP A 716 -30.42 -57.01 -4.87
CA ASP A 716 -31.42 -56.56 -3.90
C ASP A 716 -30.83 -56.33 -2.47
N HIS A 717 -31.63 -55.69 -1.61
CA HIS A 717 -31.72 -55.75 -0.13
C HIS A 717 -30.48 -55.88 0.81
N ASP A 718 -30.40 -54.85 1.67
CA ASP A 718 -30.21 -54.88 3.14
C ASP A 718 -28.91 -55.29 3.87
N SER A 719 -28.34 -54.27 4.53
CA SER A 719 -28.22 -54.15 5.99
C SER A 719 -27.73 -55.33 6.86
N LYS A 720 -26.60 -55.09 7.56
CA LYS A 720 -26.58 -55.24 9.03
C LYS A 720 -25.48 -54.45 9.75
N VAL A 721 -25.70 -54.27 11.06
CA VAL A 721 -24.89 -53.52 12.03
C VAL A 721 -24.30 -54.49 13.06
N ALA A 722 -23.06 -54.24 13.53
CA ALA A 722 -22.38 -54.74 14.75
C ALA A 722 -20.86 -54.87 14.48
N GLU A 723 -19.93 -54.86 15.46
CA GLU A 723 -19.79 -54.09 16.71
C GLU A 723 -18.34 -54.29 17.21
N GLU A 724 -17.81 -53.32 17.97
CA GLU A 724 -16.61 -53.31 18.85
C GLU A 724 -15.46 -54.37 18.81
N SER A 725 -14.23 -53.82 18.70
CA SER A 725 -13.07 -54.10 19.59
C SER A 725 -12.26 -55.43 19.42
N PRO A 726 -11.12 -55.62 20.15
CA PRO A 726 -9.89 -54.84 19.92
C PRO A 726 -8.62 -55.71 19.74
N GLY A 727 -7.58 -55.19 19.08
CA GLY A 727 -6.31 -55.90 18.83
C GLY A 727 -5.06 -55.09 19.18
N LEU A 728 -4.21 -55.63 20.06
CA LEU A 728 -2.89 -55.12 20.47
C LEU A 728 -1.77 -55.98 19.84
N ILE A 729 -0.53 -55.47 19.79
CA ILE A 729 0.80 -56.15 19.94
C ILE A 729 1.85 -55.76 18.86
N VAL A 730 3.11 -55.67 19.31
CA VAL A 730 4.39 -55.31 18.63
C VAL A 730 4.58 -53.87 18.13
N ALA A 731 5.67 -53.25 18.58
CA ALA A 731 6.38 -52.17 17.88
C ALA A 731 7.82 -52.64 17.57
N PRO A 732 8.31 -52.54 16.32
CA PRO A 732 9.70 -52.85 15.98
C PRO A 732 10.62 -51.63 16.14
N SER A 733 11.87 -51.86 16.55
CA SER A 733 12.91 -50.83 16.63
C SER A 733 13.95 -50.98 15.51
N THR A 734 14.29 -49.89 14.82
CA THR A 734 15.34 -49.88 13.79
C THR A 734 16.15 -48.57 13.81
N GLN A 735 17.43 -48.65 14.20
CA GLN A 735 18.36 -47.50 14.25
C GLN A 735 18.90 -47.10 12.85
N PHE A 736 18.13 -47.31 11.78
CA PHE A 736 18.61 -47.21 10.41
C PHE A 736 18.96 -45.77 9.93
N PRO A 737 18.16 -44.73 10.23
CA PRO A 737 18.43 -43.37 9.71
C PRO A 737 19.74 -42.77 10.20
N ALA A 738 20.15 -43.05 11.44
CA ALA A 738 21.34 -42.45 12.05
C ALA A 738 22.64 -42.96 11.41
N VAL A 739 22.70 -44.24 11.02
CA VAL A 739 23.88 -44.83 10.37
C VAL A 739 24.07 -44.26 8.96
N VAL A 740 22.98 -44.06 8.21
CA VAL A 740 23.02 -43.43 6.89
C VAL A 740 23.50 -41.98 6.98
N ALA A 741 23.00 -41.20 7.95
CA ALA A 741 23.43 -39.82 8.15
C ALA A 741 24.94 -39.70 8.48
N LEU A 742 25.47 -40.59 9.33
CA LEU A 742 26.89 -40.62 9.68
C LEU A 742 27.79 -40.99 8.48
N LEU A 743 27.39 -41.97 7.68
CA LEU A 743 28.13 -42.38 6.49
C LEU A 743 28.16 -41.29 5.41
N SER A 744 27.03 -40.62 5.17
CA SER A 744 26.97 -39.47 4.24
C SER A 744 27.87 -38.32 4.70
N CYS A 745 27.88 -37.99 5.99
CA CYS A 745 28.73 -36.93 6.54
C CYS A 745 30.24 -37.26 6.40
N ALA A 746 30.62 -38.52 6.65
CA ALA A 746 31.99 -38.99 6.44
C ALA A 746 32.41 -38.92 4.95
N PHE A 747 31.50 -39.24 4.02
CA PHE A 747 31.79 -39.17 2.58
C PHE A 747 32.00 -37.73 2.09
N ILE A 748 31.19 -36.77 2.57
CA ILE A 748 31.35 -35.34 2.25
C ILE A 748 32.70 -34.81 2.75
N LEU A 749 33.11 -35.17 3.97
CA LEU A 749 34.43 -34.79 4.51
C LEU A 749 35.57 -35.39 3.70
N ALA A 750 35.48 -36.66 3.30
CA ALA A 750 36.48 -37.31 2.46
C ALA A 750 36.60 -36.64 1.07
N ALA A 751 35.47 -36.25 0.46
CA ALA A 751 35.45 -35.52 -0.80
C ALA A 751 36.13 -34.14 -0.69
N PHE A 752 35.82 -33.37 0.37
CA PHE A 752 36.46 -32.07 0.61
C PHE A 752 37.98 -32.18 0.81
N VAL A 753 38.45 -33.17 1.58
CA VAL A 753 39.89 -33.42 1.77
C VAL A 753 40.56 -33.83 0.46
N GLY A 754 39.91 -34.67 -0.34
CA GLY A 754 40.41 -35.08 -1.66
C GLY A 754 40.55 -33.92 -2.65
N VAL A 755 39.53 -33.07 -2.75
CA VAL A 755 39.57 -31.85 -3.60
C VAL A 755 40.64 -30.88 -3.11
N PHE A 756 40.76 -30.67 -1.79
CA PHE A 756 41.82 -29.82 -1.23
C PHE A 756 43.22 -30.36 -1.56
N PHE A 757 43.45 -31.67 -1.44
CA PHE A 757 44.73 -32.28 -1.83
C PHE A 757 45.03 -32.15 -3.32
N LEU A 758 44.03 -32.32 -4.20
CA LEU A 758 44.17 -32.11 -5.65
C LEU A 758 44.53 -30.66 -6.00
N LEU A 759 43.95 -29.68 -5.31
CA LEU A 759 44.28 -28.27 -5.49
C LEU A 759 45.71 -27.94 -5.02
N GLN A 760 46.15 -28.51 -3.88
CA GLN A 760 47.54 -28.36 -3.42
C GLN A 760 48.54 -29.02 -4.40
N LEU A 761 48.22 -30.20 -4.92
CA LEU A 761 49.07 -30.91 -5.90
C LEU A 761 49.17 -30.16 -7.25
N ARG A 762 48.10 -29.50 -7.70
CA ARG A 762 48.13 -28.64 -8.91
C ARG A 762 48.95 -27.36 -8.75
N SER A 763 49.27 -26.95 -7.52
CA SER A 763 50.11 -25.78 -7.21
C SER A 763 51.62 -26.11 -7.14
N GLY A 764 51.98 -27.39 -7.32
CA GLY A 764 53.27 -27.97 -6.91
C GLY A 764 54.40 -28.05 -7.94
N GLY A 765 54.56 -27.10 -8.88
CA GLY A 765 55.74 -27.08 -9.77
C GLY A 765 55.71 -26.01 -10.88
N ALA A 766 56.82 -25.38 -11.29
CA ALA A 766 58.20 -25.53 -10.80
C ALA A 766 59.11 -24.32 -11.13
N SER A 767 60.06 -24.03 -10.23
CA SER A 767 61.30 -23.23 -10.43
C SER A 767 61.15 -21.70 -10.72
N ALA A 768 62.10 -20.81 -10.40
CA ALA A 768 63.48 -20.97 -9.91
C ALA A 768 63.98 -19.81 -8.98
N TRP A 769 64.95 -20.12 -8.11
CA TRP A 769 66.06 -19.27 -7.55
C TRP A 769 65.73 -17.90 -6.90
N ARG A 770 66.01 -17.68 -5.59
CA ARG A 770 67.31 -17.25 -4.98
C ARG A 770 67.79 -15.86 -5.48
N THR A 771 68.14 -14.85 -4.65
CA THR A 771 68.90 -14.90 -3.37
C THR A 771 68.68 -13.71 -2.39
N LYS A 772 69.06 -13.94 -1.11
CA LYS A 772 69.60 -12.99 -0.08
C LYS A 772 68.64 -12.19 0.84
N LEU A 773 69.14 -12.06 2.08
CA LEU A 773 68.62 -11.52 3.35
C LEU A 773 69.62 -10.44 3.86
N PRO A 774 69.52 -9.84 5.07
CA PRO A 774 68.38 -9.19 5.75
C PRO A 774 68.74 -7.88 6.53
N SER A 775 67.75 -7.07 6.91
CA SER A 775 67.68 -6.22 8.14
C SER A 775 66.37 -5.38 8.15
N GLY A 776 65.82 -4.89 9.26
CA GLY A 776 66.13 -5.05 10.69
C GLY A 776 65.70 -3.79 11.48
N PHE A 777 65.06 -3.96 12.66
CA PHE A 777 64.38 -2.92 13.48
C PHE A 777 63.11 -2.31 12.83
N SER A 778 61.96 -2.04 13.48
CA SER A 778 61.52 -1.92 14.89
C SER A 778 61.88 -0.63 15.64
N GLU A 779 60.89 0.28 15.79
CA GLU A 779 60.44 0.72 17.12
C GLU A 779 59.05 1.39 17.13
N THR A 780 58.57 1.81 18.30
CA THR A 780 57.14 2.12 18.58
C THR A 780 56.88 3.54 19.13
N LYS A 781 55.67 4.06 18.89
CA LYS A 781 54.91 5.06 19.69
C LYS A 781 55.63 6.36 20.10
N GLY A 782 55.11 7.49 19.61
CA GLY A 782 55.38 8.82 20.20
C GLY A 782 54.20 9.78 20.07
N VAL A 783 53.61 10.20 21.19
CA VAL A 783 52.60 11.27 21.24
C VAL A 783 53.25 12.53 21.76
N ARG A 784 53.15 13.67 21.03
CA ARG A 784 53.18 15.00 21.67
C ARG A 784 52.60 16.14 20.82
N VAL A 785 51.92 17.01 21.56
CA VAL A 785 51.35 18.32 21.20
C VAL A 785 52.43 19.29 20.70
N GLY A 786 52.09 20.17 19.75
CA GLY A 786 52.91 21.35 19.39
C GLY A 786 52.13 22.38 18.54
N PHE A 787 52.14 23.66 18.97
CA PHE A 787 51.62 24.81 18.21
C PHE A 787 52.65 25.34 17.19
N GLY A 788 52.23 25.99 16.10
CA GLY A 788 53.16 26.76 15.25
C GLY A 788 52.56 27.40 13.97
N PHE A 789 52.44 28.73 13.96
CA PHE A 789 52.10 29.57 12.80
C PHE A 789 53.16 29.50 11.66
N GLY A 790 52.80 29.81 10.39
CA GLY A 790 53.84 30.03 9.36
C GLY A 790 53.43 30.28 7.89
N PHE A 791 52.75 31.39 7.60
CA PHE A 791 52.59 32.12 6.32
C PHE A 791 53.39 31.79 5.01
N ARG A 792 52.78 32.24 3.89
CA ARG A 792 53.28 32.44 2.49
C ARG A 792 53.34 31.18 1.60
N GLN A 793 52.79 31.13 0.37
CA GLN A 793 52.64 32.05 -0.79
C GLN A 793 53.77 31.90 -1.82
N GLY A 794 53.42 31.60 -3.09
CA GLY A 794 54.26 31.97 -4.24
C GLY A 794 54.81 30.87 -5.16
N ARG A 795 53.93 30.23 -5.96
CA ARG A 795 54.01 30.18 -7.45
C ARG A 795 55.40 30.24 -8.12
N GLU A 796 55.79 29.19 -8.85
CA GLU A 796 56.21 29.36 -10.26
C GLU A 796 55.99 28.11 -11.15
N ARG A 797 56.16 28.26 -12.47
CA ARG A 797 55.92 27.26 -13.54
C ARG A 797 57.12 27.23 -14.50
N LYS A 798 57.39 26.08 -15.16
CA LYS A 798 57.88 25.89 -16.57
C LYS A 798 58.42 24.45 -16.78
N ALA A 799 58.66 23.89 -17.97
CA ALA A 799 57.96 23.90 -19.29
C ALA A 799 58.87 23.23 -20.38
N ARG A 800 58.31 22.37 -21.27
CA ARG A 800 58.73 22.00 -22.65
C ARG A 800 57.90 20.76 -23.12
N ILE A 801 57.34 20.56 -24.34
CA ILE A 801 57.61 20.97 -25.75
C ILE A 801 58.65 20.04 -26.44
N CYS A 802 58.46 19.44 -27.64
CA CYS A 802 57.42 19.50 -28.72
C CYS A 802 57.07 18.04 -29.23
N TYR A 803 56.72 17.61 -30.47
CA TYR A 803 56.68 18.17 -31.86
C TYR A 803 55.86 17.27 -32.85
N LYS A 804 55.32 17.86 -33.94
CA LYS A 804 54.77 17.25 -35.21
C LYS A 804 53.40 16.51 -35.13
N GLY A 805 52.53 16.52 -36.17
CA GLY A 805 52.64 17.09 -37.54
C GLY A 805 51.30 17.29 -38.31
N ILE A 806 51.39 17.81 -39.55
CA ILE A 806 50.35 18.44 -40.44
C ILE A 806 50.04 17.52 -41.66
N PRO A 807 48.82 17.43 -42.28
CA PRO A 807 48.10 18.46 -43.12
C PRO A 807 46.58 18.66 -42.82
N THR A 808 45.96 19.86 -42.87
CA THR A 808 45.50 20.75 -44.00
C THR A 808 44.50 20.11 -44.97
N VAL A 809 43.37 20.74 -45.36
CA VAL A 809 43.18 21.94 -46.24
C VAL A 809 41.77 22.53 -45.93
N TRP A 810 41.61 23.79 -45.50
CA TRP A 810 41.35 25.03 -46.29
C TRP A 810 39.96 25.09 -46.99
N ALA A 811 39.28 26.23 -47.16
CA ALA A 811 39.48 27.61 -46.68
C ALA A 811 38.25 28.50 -47.02
N ASP A 812 37.93 29.46 -46.13
CA ASP A 812 37.67 30.91 -46.37
C ASP A 812 36.61 31.36 -47.42
N GLU A 813 36.22 32.64 -47.61
CA GLU A 813 36.79 33.94 -47.21
C GLU A 813 35.70 35.07 -47.18
N ASP A 814 35.75 36.00 -46.21
CA ASP A 814 35.25 37.40 -46.25
C ASP A 814 33.73 37.74 -46.48
N MET A 815 33.14 38.91 -46.12
CA MET A 815 33.57 40.07 -45.29
C MET A 815 32.37 40.96 -44.80
N ILE A 816 32.60 41.74 -43.72
CA ILE A 816 32.09 43.13 -43.42
C ILE A 816 30.59 43.44 -43.22
N ALA A 817 30.14 44.43 -42.41
CA ALA A 817 30.51 44.97 -41.08
C ALA A 817 29.59 46.18 -40.73
N TYR A 818 29.21 46.39 -39.46
CA TYR A 818 29.55 47.58 -38.65
C TYR A 818 28.83 47.66 -37.28
N GLU A 819 29.65 47.76 -36.24
CA GLU A 819 29.51 48.32 -34.88
C GLU A 819 28.15 48.86 -34.36
N SER A 820 27.76 48.43 -33.15
CA SER A 820 27.88 49.29 -31.95
C SER A 820 27.88 48.46 -30.65
N GLU A 821 28.52 48.98 -29.60
CA GLU A 821 28.93 48.24 -28.40
C GLU A 821 27.86 48.16 -27.29
N SER A 822 27.81 47.06 -26.53
CA SER A 822 28.19 47.04 -25.10
C SER A 822 27.93 45.66 -24.45
N ASP A 823 28.94 45.12 -23.77
CA ASP A 823 28.96 43.73 -23.27
C ASP A 823 28.49 43.56 -21.82
N SER A 824 27.90 42.40 -21.52
CA SER A 824 28.16 41.49 -20.37
C SER A 824 27.00 40.49 -20.24
N GLU A 825 27.08 39.30 -20.86
CA GLU A 825 27.70 38.08 -20.29
C GLU A 825 27.24 37.83 -18.84
N GLU A 826 26.25 36.95 -18.59
CA GLU A 826 26.27 35.48 -18.74
C GLU A 826 27.33 34.75 -17.88
N VAL A 827 26.85 33.88 -16.99
CA VAL A 827 27.64 32.80 -16.35
C VAL A 827 26.74 31.57 -16.30
N ASP A 828 27.13 30.50 -17.01
CA ASP A 828 26.38 29.25 -17.11
C ASP A 828 26.20 28.54 -15.76
N GLY A 829 24.98 28.05 -15.53
CA GLY A 829 24.65 27.04 -14.52
C GLY A 829 24.06 25.80 -15.21
N HIS A 830 24.69 24.63 -15.04
CA HIS A 830 24.31 23.43 -15.79
C HIS A 830 22.84 23.02 -15.58
N SER A 831 22.16 22.71 -16.68
CA SER A 831 20.92 21.93 -16.68
C SER A 831 21.23 20.48 -17.04
N GLU A 832 20.86 19.54 -16.16
CA GLU A 832 20.80 18.13 -16.53
C GLU A 832 19.46 17.87 -17.24
N ARG A 833 19.52 17.37 -18.47
CA ARG A 833 18.32 17.04 -19.26
C ARG A 833 17.80 15.65 -18.90
N THR A 834 16.50 15.57 -18.65
CA THR A 834 15.74 14.31 -18.70
C THR A 834 15.92 13.61 -20.04
N ALA A 835 15.86 12.28 -20.03
CA ALA A 835 16.16 11.45 -21.19
C ALA A 835 14.94 11.30 -22.10
N PHE A 836 14.93 12.03 -23.23
CA PHE A 836 13.95 11.81 -24.29
C PHE A 836 14.23 10.51 -25.04
N ILE A 837 13.26 9.59 -25.05
CA ILE A 837 13.25 8.48 -26.01
C ILE A 837 12.95 9.06 -27.39
N LYS A 838 13.87 8.83 -28.35
CA LYS A 838 13.73 9.32 -29.72
C LYS A 838 13.71 8.14 -30.70
N THR A 839 12.52 7.61 -30.93
CA THR A 839 12.29 6.61 -31.98
C THR A 839 12.59 7.20 -33.36
N GLN A 840 13.50 6.58 -34.10
CA GLN A 840 13.65 6.83 -35.53
C GLN A 840 12.78 5.83 -36.30
N SER A 841 11.62 6.27 -36.77
CA SER A 841 10.90 5.54 -37.82
C SER A 841 11.80 5.41 -39.05
N SER A 842 11.86 4.21 -39.63
CA SER A 842 12.50 3.98 -40.93
C SER A 842 11.52 3.29 -41.86
N ILE A 843 11.28 3.97 -43.00
CA ILE A 843 10.21 3.71 -43.99
C ILE A 843 8.83 4.14 -43.49
#